data_AF-A0AAE3E0R7-F1
#
_entry.id   AF-A0AAE3E0R7-F1
#
_cell.length_a   1.000
_cell.length_b   1.000
_cell.length_c   1.000
_cell.angle_alpha   90.00
_cell.angle_beta   90.00
_cell.angle_gamma   90.00
#
_symmetry.space_group_name_H-M   'P 1'
#
loop_
_entity.id
_entity.type
_entity.pdbx_description
1 polymer ?
#
loop_
_entity_poly.entity_id
_entity_poly.type
_entity_poly.pdbx_seq_one_letter_code
_entity_poly.pdbx_strand_id
1 'polypeptide(L)'
;MKVYQLIYTSVQHSLSDPELGLVNQSGLRVFSCTQGLTKQNIDETIRFATYRLPKNNEIKYTQTPCDPTVPELFPKIFRTFRLSDGRYVAMQISYAGYDFDGQPGNVFAHAFIFDDVDENFLPERYIGHKRYRTHLTEKDLNGQIVHYLKPLDNIAPSEGVENKVINFIGEHKYELTYVLDRATRLLTSDDIKNICIAANDAETVQMYLLALKWILPISLSENTGISTYNVYLPSDKQKQIVFHGTIKQHNNITGQAIEARKNCIYIDIENTKFPHSAKSMLLGFDIDELREIYRKYHFTSMTQLLDWQATWENTTKTGIGGKLIKLKKSAGDNAFKTRVLELYPAINDLNMKNVKFELSKIMFDNIELFPNEKERVTEIYMGQCIEKLCKGENVEFVNPLGNGENAKEQANAIRAKLSIYMNFVRENIDDISDKNKTELLGLFGSIKHMAEVDTWKSLFTNKEDLKLFVLLASQIVITGTGLNAFTQVKGWEKSDLAELVAYFESSTKDPFLKKSCIKYIYNNNLDWSKYGISKTLHAKTKGEREQDLQKIRRMLSKVGYIPYQRATYTSLKPEVTDDIRNNNSPLLISRLLYAVYRWQGTYGNQMKAEKCANRVRKLLLEMRKTQTSCFNFMIPKLALEIIESPGHYHEVMINTETMPPSFWNWFLIGYNKSKEDEDKMLAYTRVYSASKAKMSRIPAKKKMRETFKDVVE
;
A
#
# COMPACT_ATOMS: atom_id res chain seq x y z
N MET A 1 -9.71 38.97 -21.68
CA MET A 1 -10.37 39.58 -20.52
C MET A 1 -11.24 40.75 -20.96
N LYS A 2 -12.56 40.59 -20.79
CA LYS A 2 -13.55 41.64 -20.99
C LYS A 2 -14.11 42.04 -19.62
N VAL A 3 -14.31 43.35 -19.40
CA VAL A 3 -14.80 43.84 -18.11
C VAL A 3 -16.12 44.57 -18.29
N TYR A 4 -17.17 43.98 -17.72
CA TYR A 4 -18.49 44.57 -17.65
C TYR A 4 -18.57 45.49 -16.43
N GLN A 5 -19.34 46.56 -16.55
CA GLN A 5 -19.56 47.52 -15.46
C GLN A 5 -20.99 47.44 -14.95
N LEU A 6 -21.17 47.73 -13.67
CA LEU A 6 -22.47 47.94 -13.04
C LEU A 6 -22.36 49.08 -12.03
N ILE A 7 -23.22 50.08 -12.17
CA ILE A 7 -23.34 51.18 -11.20
C ILE A 7 -24.69 51.08 -10.51
N TYR A 8 -24.67 50.99 -9.19
CA TYR A 8 -25.86 50.94 -8.34
C TYR A 8 -25.82 52.12 -7.36
N THR A 9 -26.79 53.03 -7.50
CA THR A 9 -26.88 54.24 -6.68
C THR A 9 -28.27 54.86 -6.73
N SER A 10 -28.54 55.87 -5.89
CA SER A 10 -29.80 56.62 -5.98
C SER A 10 -29.79 57.48 -7.23
N VAL A 11 -30.90 57.41 -7.98
CA VAL A 11 -31.08 58.12 -9.24
C VAL A 11 -32.49 58.68 -9.38
N GLN A 12 -32.65 59.70 -10.22
CA GLN A 12 -33.96 60.13 -10.69
C GLN A 12 -34.44 59.28 -11.88
N HIS A 13 -33.51 58.88 -12.74
CA HIS A 13 -33.74 58.02 -13.89
C HIS A 13 -32.72 56.88 -13.91
N SER A 14 -33.17 55.67 -14.24
CA SER A 14 -32.34 54.47 -14.34
C SER A 14 -32.46 53.81 -15.71
N LEU A 15 -31.50 52.95 -16.04
CA LEU A 15 -31.58 52.07 -17.19
C LEU A 15 -32.88 51.25 -17.13
N SER A 16 -33.58 51.17 -18.26
CA SER A 16 -34.80 50.36 -18.41
C SER A 16 -34.52 49.23 -19.38
N ASP A 17 -34.66 47.99 -18.91
CA ASP A 17 -34.50 46.78 -19.70
C ASP A 17 -35.34 45.66 -19.07
N PRO A 18 -36.48 45.28 -19.69
CA PRO A 18 -37.34 44.21 -19.19
C PRO A 18 -36.65 42.85 -19.09
N GLU A 19 -35.70 42.53 -19.97
CA GLU A 19 -34.99 41.24 -19.95
C GLU A 19 -34.09 41.11 -18.72
N LEU A 20 -33.53 42.24 -18.27
CA LEU A 20 -32.75 42.34 -17.03
C LEU A 20 -33.62 42.61 -15.79
N GLY A 21 -34.93 42.79 -15.96
CA GLY A 21 -35.85 43.16 -14.88
C GLY A 21 -35.63 44.58 -14.35
N LEU A 22 -35.02 45.46 -15.17
CA LEU A 22 -34.75 46.86 -14.82
C LEU A 22 -35.86 47.75 -15.37
N VAL A 23 -36.37 48.67 -14.54
CA VAL A 23 -37.42 49.62 -14.91
C VAL A 23 -36.95 51.02 -14.56
N ASN A 24 -37.11 51.99 -15.47
CA ASN A 24 -36.78 53.39 -15.21
C ASN A 24 -37.66 53.96 -14.09
N GLN A 25 -37.10 54.13 -12.90
CA GLN A 25 -37.77 54.67 -11.72
C GLN A 25 -36.75 55.41 -10.84
N SER A 26 -37.26 56.34 -10.03
CA SER A 26 -36.44 57.03 -9.03
C SER A 26 -36.11 56.12 -7.83
N GLY A 27 -35.07 56.50 -7.09
CA GLY A 27 -34.62 55.85 -5.87
C GLY A 27 -33.34 55.03 -6.07
N LEU A 28 -33.02 54.21 -5.07
CA LEU A 28 -31.82 53.36 -5.08
C LEU A 28 -32.00 52.20 -6.09
N ARG A 29 -31.30 52.27 -7.22
CA ARG A 29 -31.47 51.39 -8.39
C ARG A 29 -30.13 51.15 -9.11
N VAL A 30 -30.14 50.21 -10.06
CA VAL A 30 -29.06 50.10 -11.04
C VAL A 30 -29.17 51.30 -11.97
N PHE A 31 -28.27 52.28 -11.82
CA PHE A 31 -28.21 53.43 -12.73
C PHE A 31 -27.99 52.93 -14.15
N SER A 32 -26.91 52.18 -14.37
CA SER A 32 -26.58 51.59 -15.66
C SER A 32 -25.63 50.40 -15.49
N CYS A 33 -25.62 49.52 -16.49
CA CYS A 33 -24.72 48.38 -16.56
C CYS A 33 -24.23 48.16 -18.00
N THR A 34 -23.26 47.27 -18.20
CA THR A 34 -22.80 46.89 -19.55
C THR A 34 -23.66 45.79 -20.15
N GLN A 35 -23.99 45.93 -21.44
CA GLN A 35 -24.73 44.92 -22.19
C GLN A 35 -23.96 43.58 -22.23
N GLY A 36 -24.66 42.48 -21.93
CA GLY A 36 -24.08 41.13 -21.79
C GLY A 36 -24.00 40.62 -20.34
N LEU A 37 -24.38 41.44 -19.36
CA LEU A 37 -24.73 40.96 -18.02
C LEU A 37 -26.14 40.37 -18.02
N THR A 38 -26.37 39.36 -17.20
CA THR A 38 -27.70 38.76 -17.00
C THR A 38 -28.40 39.38 -15.78
N LYS A 39 -29.72 39.19 -15.68
CA LYS A 39 -30.48 39.56 -14.47
C LYS A 39 -29.87 38.94 -13.20
N GLN A 40 -29.46 37.68 -13.27
CA GLN A 40 -28.85 36.98 -12.15
C GLN A 40 -27.51 37.61 -11.72
N ASN A 41 -26.65 37.98 -12.68
CA ASN A 41 -25.39 38.68 -12.36
C ASN A 41 -25.66 40.00 -11.62
N ILE A 42 -26.68 40.75 -12.06
CA ILE A 42 -27.10 42.01 -11.46
C ILE A 42 -27.60 41.77 -10.04
N ASP A 43 -28.56 40.86 -9.86
CA ASP A 43 -29.19 40.54 -8.56
C ASP A 43 -28.17 40.06 -7.53
N GLU A 44 -27.22 39.20 -7.92
CA GLU A 44 -26.12 38.76 -7.05
C GLU A 44 -25.18 39.93 -6.68
N THR A 45 -24.86 40.80 -7.63
CA THR A 45 -23.95 41.93 -7.40
C THR A 45 -24.57 42.96 -6.44
N ILE A 46 -25.82 43.35 -6.67
CA ILE A 46 -26.52 44.37 -5.85
C ILE A 46 -26.74 43.89 -4.41
N ARG A 47 -26.87 42.57 -4.18
CA ARG A 47 -26.98 41.99 -2.84
C ARG A 47 -25.80 42.36 -1.95
N PHE A 48 -24.62 42.57 -2.55
CA PHE A 48 -23.40 43.01 -1.87
C PHE A 48 -23.10 44.50 -2.06
N ALA A 49 -23.96 45.28 -2.71
CA ALA A 49 -23.81 46.73 -2.88
C ALA A 49 -24.40 47.50 -1.68
N THR A 50 -23.94 47.16 -0.48
CA THR A 50 -24.46 47.71 0.78
C THR A 50 -23.38 48.45 1.55
N TYR A 51 -23.75 49.60 2.12
CA TYR A 51 -22.90 50.40 2.97
C TYR A 51 -23.67 50.83 4.21
N ARG A 52 -23.02 50.86 5.37
CA ARG A 52 -23.56 51.50 6.57
C ARG A 52 -22.50 52.39 7.19
N LEU A 53 -22.96 53.52 7.73
CA LEU A 53 -22.08 54.48 8.40
C LEU A 53 -21.46 53.89 9.67
N PRO A 54 -20.26 54.35 10.06
CA PRO A 54 -19.67 54.05 11.36
C PRO A 54 -20.61 54.44 12.52
N LYS A 55 -20.65 53.65 13.59
CA LYS A 55 -21.32 54.06 14.84
C LYS A 55 -20.40 55.07 15.53
N ASN A 56 -20.92 56.26 15.86
CA ASN A 56 -20.17 57.43 16.38
C ASN A 56 -19.54 58.31 15.29
N ASN A 57 -20.14 58.34 14.11
CA ASN A 57 -19.73 59.26 13.06
C ASN A 57 -20.27 60.68 13.33
N GLU A 58 -19.40 61.61 13.71
CA GLU A 58 -19.72 63.03 13.90
C GLU A 58 -19.47 63.89 12.64
N ILE A 59 -19.04 63.26 11.54
CA ILE A 59 -18.74 63.95 10.30
C ILE A 59 -20.01 64.58 9.73
N LYS A 60 -20.03 65.91 9.64
CA LYS A 60 -21.07 66.67 8.95
C LYS A 60 -20.83 66.62 7.44
N TYR A 61 -21.88 66.35 6.69
CA TYR A 61 -21.87 66.36 5.23
C TYR A 61 -23.15 67.01 4.71
N THR A 62 -23.09 67.46 3.47
CA THR A 62 -24.19 68.11 2.74
C THR A 62 -25.46 67.24 2.69
N GLN A 63 -26.62 67.89 2.67
CA GLN A 63 -27.91 67.23 2.39
C GLN A 63 -28.25 67.25 0.89
N THR A 64 -27.38 67.85 0.06
CA THR A 64 -27.56 67.89 -1.38
C THR A 64 -27.44 66.46 -1.94
N PRO A 65 -28.47 65.94 -2.62
CA PRO A 65 -28.42 64.62 -3.21
C PRO A 65 -27.24 64.48 -4.17
N CYS A 66 -26.56 63.34 -4.11
CA CYS A 66 -25.44 62.99 -5.01
C CYS A 66 -24.25 63.97 -5.02
N ASP A 67 -24.01 64.71 -3.94
CA ASP A 67 -22.84 65.58 -3.83
C ASP A 67 -21.52 64.77 -3.92
N PRO A 68 -20.62 65.12 -4.85
CA PRO A 68 -19.41 64.36 -5.14
C PRO A 68 -18.36 64.40 -4.02
N THR A 69 -18.50 65.29 -3.04
CA THR A 69 -17.57 65.43 -1.92
C THR A 69 -17.84 64.42 -0.79
N VAL A 70 -19.08 63.96 -0.64
CA VAL A 70 -19.49 63.05 0.45
C VAL A 70 -18.77 61.70 0.43
N PRO A 71 -18.60 61.04 -0.74
CA PRO A 71 -17.88 59.77 -0.82
C PRO A 71 -16.43 59.78 -0.31
N GLU A 72 -15.79 60.94 -0.29
CA GLU A 72 -14.39 61.08 0.16
C GLU A 72 -14.27 61.22 1.68
N LEU A 73 -15.37 61.51 2.37
CA LEU A 73 -15.40 61.69 3.82
C LEU A 73 -15.47 60.37 4.61
N PHE A 74 -15.79 59.27 3.93
CA PHE A 74 -16.05 57.98 4.55
C PHE A 74 -15.14 56.88 4.00
N PRO A 75 -14.83 55.85 4.81
CA PRO A 75 -14.10 54.69 4.33
C PRO A 75 -14.77 54.07 3.10
N LYS A 76 -13.97 53.69 2.09
CA LYS A 76 -14.49 52.98 0.91
C LYS A 76 -14.47 51.48 1.20
N ILE A 77 -15.56 50.79 0.90
CA ILE A 77 -15.58 49.31 0.93
C ILE A 77 -15.08 48.82 -0.41
N PHE A 78 -14.12 47.92 -0.39
CA PHE A 78 -13.76 47.11 -1.54
C PHE A 78 -14.19 45.67 -1.28
N ARG A 79 -14.95 45.11 -2.22
CA ARG A 79 -15.47 43.74 -2.16
C ARG A 79 -15.07 42.95 -3.38
N THR A 80 -14.63 41.72 -3.15
CA THR A 80 -14.45 40.71 -4.20
C THR A 80 -15.27 39.48 -3.91
N PHE A 81 -15.79 38.85 -4.96
CA PHE A 81 -16.50 37.57 -4.87
C PHE A 81 -16.67 36.99 -6.29
N ARG A 82 -17.11 35.74 -6.35
CA ARG A 82 -17.41 35.03 -7.58
C ARG A 82 -18.92 34.86 -7.75
N LEU A 83 -19.43 35.19 -8.93
CA LEU A 83 -20.82 34.99 -9.32
C LEU A 83 -21.09 33.50 -9.59
N SER A 84 -22.37 33.12 -9.58
CA SER A 84 -22.79 31.74 -9.85
C SER A 84 -22.43 31.24 -11.26
N ASP A 85 -22.24 32.13 -12.23
CA ASP A 85 -21.78 31.81 -13.59
C ASP A 85 -20.25 31.73 -13.71
N GLY A 86 -19.52 31.93 -12.61
CA GLY A 86 -18.07 31.83 -12.53
C GLY A 86 -17.32 33.14 -12.73
N ARG A 87 -17.98 34.24 -13.13
CA ARG A 87 -17.35 35.55 -13.30
C ARG A 87 -16.90 36.15 -11.97
N TYR A 88 -15.79 36.89 -11.98
CA TYR A 88 -15.29 37.58 -10.79
C TYR A 88 -15.88 38.98 -10.69
N VAL A 89 -16.15 39.43 -9.48
CA VAL A 89 -16.55 40.81 -9.18
C VAL A 89 -15.46 41.48 -8.36
N ALA A 90 -15.08 42.69 -8.75
CA ALA A 90 -14.38 43.65 -7.89
C ALA A 90 -15.24 44.91 -7.80
N MET A 91 -15.71 45.24 -6.60
CA MET A 91 -16.66 46.33 -6.38
C MET A 91 -16.13 47.32 -5.37
N GLN A 92 -16.17 48.60 -5.73
CA GLN A 92 -15.96 49.70 -4.81
C GLN A 92 -17.30 50.30 -4.40
N ILE A 93 -17.49 50.48 -3.10
CA ILE A 93 -18.72 51.03 -2.53
C ILE A 93 -18.34 52.21 -1.64
N SER A 94 -19.03 53.33 -1.85
CA SER A 94 -18.89 54.54 -1.06
C SER A 94 -20.25 54.97 -0.50
N TYR A 95 -20.24 55.62 0.65
CA TYR A 95 -21.41 56.34 1.13
C TYR A 95 -21.61 57.61 0.31
N ALA A 96 -22.81 57.79 -0.24
CA ALA A 96 -23.12 58.88 -1.17
C ALA A 96 -24.11 59.91 -0.59
N GLY A 97 -24.29 59.92 0.73
CA GLY A 97 -25.09 60.93 1.42
C GLY A 97 -26.60 60.72 1.30
N TYR A 98 -27.30 61.78 0.89
CA TYR A 98 -28.74 61.80 0.72
C TYR A 98 -29.11 61.27 -0.67
N ASP A 99 -30.22 60.53 -0.73
CA ASP A 99 -30.83 60.06 -1.97
C ASP A 99 -31.69 61.16 -2.62
N PHE A 100 -32.18 60.90 -3.83
CA PHE A 100 -33.05 61.84 -4.56
C PHE A 100 -34.39 62.12 -3.88
N ASP A 101 -34.82 61.26 -2.96
CA ASP A 101 -36.03 61.44 -2.16
C ASP A 101 -35.75 62.23 -0.86
N GLY A 102 -34.51 62.74 -0.70
CA GLY A 102 -34.08 63.52 0.45
C GLY A 102 -33.88 62.69 1.72
N GLN A 103 -33.71 61.37 1.61
CA GLN A 103 -33.43 60.49 2.73
C GLN A 103 -31.94 60.18 2.85
N PRO A 104 -31.38 60.18 4.08
CA PRO A 104 -29.99 59.78 4.29
C PRO A 104 -29.84 58.27 4.10
N GLY A 105 -28.76 57.83 3.46
CA GLY A 105 -28.52 56.40 3.26
C GLY A 105 -28.12 56.01 1.84
N ASN A 106 -27.90 56.97 0.95
CA ASN A 106 -27.48 56.71 -0.40
C ASN A 106 -26.11 56.01 -0.44
N VAL A 107 -25.98 55.10 -1.39
CA VAL A 107 -24.78 54.32 -1.64
C VAL A 107 -24.39 54.48 -3.09
N PHE A 108 -23.09 54.58 -3.35
CA PHE A 108 -22.56 54.48 -4.70
C PHE A 108 -21.70 53.24 -4.80
N ALA A 109 -22.19 52.22 -5.50
CA ALA A 109 -21.46 51.00 -5.80
C ALA A 109 -21.11 50.97 -7.29
N HIS A 110 -19.82 50.82 -7.59
CA HIS A 110 -19.33 50.57 -8.94
C HIS A 110 -18.63 49.22 -8.96
N ALA A 111 -19.22 48.26 -9.66
CA ALA A 111 -18.69 46.91 -9.82
C ALA A 111 -18.05 46.73 -11.20
N PHE A 112 -16.87 46.12 -11.20
CA PHE A 112 -16.23 45.51 -12.36
C PHE A 112 -16.49 44.02 -12.30
N ILE A 113 -17.06 43.49 -13.38
CA ILE A 113 -17.38 42.07 -13.53
C ILE A 113 -16.51 41.53 -14.65
N PHE A 114 -15.58 40.65 -14.30
CA PHE A 114 -14.54 40.14 -15.18
C PHE A 114 -14.95 38.82 -15.82
N ASP A 115 -14.70 38.73 -17.12
CA ASP A 115 -14.99 37.59 -17.98
C ASP A 115 -13.75 37.25 -18.81
N ASP A 116 -13.60 35.98 -19.19
CA ASP A 116 -12.42 35.46 -19.91
C ASP A 116 -11.09 35.87 -19.25
N VAL A 117 -10.95 35.50 -17.97
CA VAL A 117 -9.75 35.78 -17.16
C VAL A 117 -8.75 34.63 -17.21
N ASP A 118 -7.47 34.93 -16.96
CA ASP A 118 -6.42 33.92 -16.87
C ASP A 118 -6.44 33.15 -15.53
N GLU A 119 -5.71 32.03 -15.47
CA GLU A 119 -5.60 31.17 -14.28
C GLU A 119 -4.95 31.86 -13.08
N ASN A 120 -4.24 32.97 -13.28
CA ASN A 120 -3.57 33.75 -12.24
C ASN A 120 -4.33 35.04 -11.87
N PHE A 121 -5.59 35.15 -12.29
CA PHE A 121 -6.37 36.36 -12.11
C PHE A 121 -6.76 36.57 -10.64
N LEU A 122 -6.49 37.79 -10.15
CA LEU A 122 -6.89 38.25 -8.82
C LEU A 122 -7.70 39.54 -8.95
N PRO A 123 -9.02 39.54 -8.66
CA PRO A 123 -9.84 40.75 -8.71
C PRO A 123 -9.36 41.82 -7.72
N GLU A 124 -8.65 41.43 -6.67
CA GLU A 124 -8.08 42.31 -5.67
C GLU A 124 -7.02 43.28 -6.23
N ARG A 125 -6.44 42.98 -7.40
CA ARG A 125 -5.50 43.87 -8.11
C ARG A 125 -6.13 45.19 -8.55
N TYR A 126 -7.46 45.26 -8.57
CA TYR A 126 -8.21 46.45 -9.00
C TYR A 126 -8.61 47.35 -7.85
N ILE A 127 -8.21 47.06 -6.62
CA ILE A 127 -8.53 47.93 -5.48
C ILE A 127 -8.03 49.37 -5.71
N GLY A 128 -8.88 50.35 -5.42
CA GLY A 128 -8.57 51.77 -5.61
C GLY A 128 -8.35 52.19 -7.08
N HIS A 129 -8.78 51.37 -8.06
CA HIS A 129 -8.56 51.68 -9.47
C HIS A 129 -9.24 52.99 -9.90
N LYS A 130 -8.54 53.82 -10.68
CA LYS A 130 -8.97 55.17 -11.09
C LYS A 130 -10.27 55.22 -11.91
N ARG A 131 -10.66 54.09 -12.51
CA ARG A 131 -11.94 53.96 -13.26
C ARG A 131 -13.14 53.76 -12.34
N TYR A 132 -12.94 53.41 -11.06
CA TYR A 132 -14.05 53.42 -10.13
C TYR A 132 -14.60 54.82 -10.00
N ARG A 133 -15.92 54.88 -9.95
CA ARG A 133 -16.67 56.12 -9.80
C ARG A 133 -17.21 56.12 -8.39
N THR A 134 -17.31 57.29 -7.80
CA THR A 134 -17.89 57.48 -6.47
C THR A 134 -19.16 58.32 -6.52
N HIS A 135 -19.44 58.94 -7.68
CA HIS A 135 -20.60 59.78 -7.94
C HIS A 135 -20.97 59.76 -9.43
N LEU A 136 -22.20 60.20 -9.72
CA LEU A 136 -22.68 60.46 -11.06
C LEU A 136 -22.19 61.84 -11.53
N THR A 137 -21.93 62.00 -12.83
CA THR A 137 -21.59 63.32 -13.38
C THR A 137 -22.86 64.16 -13.51
N GLU A 138 -22.74 65.49 -13.62
CA GLU A 138 -23.92 66.36 -13.87
C GLU A 138 -24.72 65.93 -15.10
N LYS A 139 -24.03 65.44 -16.15
CA LYS A 139 -24.67 64.90 -17.35
C LYS A 139 -25.48 63.64 -17.07
N ASP A 140 -24.98 62.77 -16.20
CA ASP A 140 -25.69 61.54 -15.81
C ASP A 140 -26.91 61.85 -14.95
N LEU A 141 -26.81 62.84 -14.05
CA LEU A 141 -27.89 63.25 -13.15
C LEU A 141 -29.04 63.93 -13.91
N ASN A 142 -28.73 64.75 -14.91
CA ASN A 142 -29.72 65.49 -15.70
C ASN A 142 -30.26 64.72 -16.91
N GLY A 143 -29.75 63.51 -17.18
CA GLY A 143 -30.14 62.70 -18.33
C GLY A 143 -31.48 61.99 -18.11
N GLN A 144 -32.47 62.24 -18.96
CA GLN A 144 -33.77 61.53 -18.91
C GLN A 144 -33.69 60.08 -19.44
N ILE A 145 -32.76 59.81 -20.36
CA ILE A 145 -32.52 58.49 -20.94
C ILE A 145 -31.15 58.01 -20.49
N VAL A 146 -31.13 56.87 -19.79
CA VAL A 146 -29.89 56.23 -19.37
C VAL A 146 -29.52 55.10 -20.33
N HIS A 147 -28.33 55.18 -20.90
CA HIS A 147 -27.80 54.17 -21.83
C HIS A 147 -26.92 53.16 -21.08
N TYR A 148 -26.74 51.96 -21.65
CA TYR A 148 -25.76 50.99 -21.15
C TYR A 148 -24.36 51.58 -21.08
N LEU A 149 -23.60 51.17 -20.06
CA LEU A 149 -22.18 51.46 -19.95
C LEU A 149 -21.42 50.66 -21.00
N LYS A 150 -20.45 51.30 -21.67
CA LYS A 150 -19.51 50.58 -22.53
C LYS A 150 -18.69 49.57 -21.71
N PRO A 151 -18.38 48.38 -22.24
CA PRO A 151 -17.40 47.50 -21.61
C PRO A 151 -16.05 48.21 -21.48
N LEU A 152 -15.27 47.84 -20.47
CA LEU A 152 -13.87 48.24 -20.35
C LEU A 152 -13.02 47.11 -20.92
N ASP A 153 -12.39 47.37 -22.06
CA ASP A 153 -11.49 46.41 -22.70
C ASP A 153 -10.08 46.56 -22.11
N ASN A 154 -9.47 45.44 -21.70
CA ASN A 154 -8.07 45.35 -21.24
C ASN A 154 -7.67 46.38 -20.17
N ILE A 155 -8.53 46.61 -19.19
CA ILE A 155 -8.20 47.44 -18.02
C ILE A 155 -7.01 46.84 -17.27
N ALA A 156 -5.97 47.64 -17.06
CA ALA A 156 -4.81 47.22 -16.27
C ALA A 156 -5.15 47.25 -14.77
N PRO A 157 -4.49 46.40 -13.95
CA PRO A 157 -4.46 46.54 -12.50
C PRO A 157 -4.12 47.95 -11.99
N SER A 158 -4.49 48.23 -10.75
CA SER A 158 -4.08 49.46 -10.07
C SER A 158 -2.56 49.53 -9.93
N GLU A 159 -1.97 50.61 -10.42
CA GLU A 159 -0.52 50.83 -10.43
C GLU A 159 0.06 50.82 -9.00
N GLY A 160 1.13 50.05 -8.80
CA GLY A 160 1.86 49.98 -7.53
C GLY A 160 1.20 49.20 -6.39
N VAL A 161 -0.04 48.70 -6.54
CA VAL A 161 -0.71 47.91 -5.50
C VAL A 161 0.07 46.65 -5.16
N GLU A 162 0.56 45.94 -6.17
CA GLU A 162 1.33 44.71 -5.98
C GLU A 162 2.61 44.93 -5.17
N ASN A 163 3.39 45.95 -5.51
CA ASN A 163 4.61 46.31 -4.77
C ASN A 163 4.29 46.70 -3.32
N LYS A 164 3.19 47.44 -3.09
CA LYS A 164 2.74 47.77 -1.72
C LYS A 164 2.41 46.51 -0.93
N VAL A 165 1.68 45.56 -1.53
CA VAL A 165 1.30 44.30 -0.87
C VAL A 165 2.53 43.46 -0.54
N ILE A 166 3.47 43.35 -1.48
CA ILE A 166 4.72 42.60 -1.28
C ILE A 166 5.55 43.22 -0.15
N ASN A 167 5.71 44.55 -0.15
CA ASN A 167 6.45 45.25 0.91
C ASN A 167 5.78 45.04 2.29
N PHE A 168 4.46 45.17 2.35
CA PHE A 168 3.69 44.92 3.58
C PHE A 168 3.85 43.48 4.08
N ILE A 169 3.83 42.49 3.18
CA ILE A 169 4.10 41.09 3.52
C ILE A 169 5.52 40.93 4.11
N GLY A 170 6.49 41.67 3.57
CA GLY A 170 7.86 41.73 4.05
C GLY A 170 7.97 42.22 5.49
N GLU A 171 7.24 43.29 5.82
CA GLU A 171 7.28 43.99 7.10
C GLU A 171 6.47 43.28 8.21
N HIS A 172 5.33 42.64 7.86
CA HIS A 172 4.38 42.08 8.83
C HIS A 172 4.38 40.54 8.90
N LYS A 173 5.57 39.91 8.80
CA LYS A 173 5.71 38.45 8.69
C LYS A 173 5.18 37.68 9.90
N TYR A 174 5.28 38.24 11.11
CA TYR A 174 4.84 37.56 12.34
C TYR A 174 3.32 37.60 12.48
N GLU A 175 2.73 38.76 12.21
CA GLU A 175 1.30 38.98 12.21
C GLU A 175 0.65 38.13 11.12
N LEU A 176 1.19 38.14 9.90
CA LEU A 176 0.70 37.32 8.80
C LEU A 176 0.84 35.83 9.08
N THR A 177 1.87 35.38 9.81
CA THR A 177 1.96 33.98 10.25
C THR A 177 0.74 33.61 11.10
N TYR A 178 0.38 34.47 12.06
CA TYR A 178 -0.79 34.25 12.91
C TYR A 178 -2.09 34.29 12.11
N VAL A 179 -2.25 35.27 11.22
CA VAL A 179 -3.46 35.40 10.38
C VAL A 179 -3.60 34.19 9.45
N LEU A 180 -2.51 33.70 8.85
CA LEU A 180 -2.50 32.49 8.02
C LEU A 180 -2.89 31.23 8.79
N ASP A 181 -2.44 31.06 10.05
CA ASP A 181 -2.89 29.94 10.89
C ASP A 181 -4.42 29.97 11.06
N ARG A 182 -5.00 31.15 11.30
CA ARG A 182 -6.45 31.30 11.43
C ARG A 182 -7.18 31.09 10.11
N ALA A 183 -6.64 31.60 9.00
CA ALA A 183 -7.15 31.35 7.66
C ALA A 183 -7.15 29.86 7.34
N THR A 184 -6.09 29.14 7.71
CA THR A 184 -6.00 27.68 7.58
C THR A 184 -7.16 27.01 8.31
N ARG A 185 -7.40 27.35 9.58
CA ARG A 185 -8.50 26.78 10.37
C ARG A 185 -9.85 27.03 9.72
N LEU A 186 -10.08 28.22 9.16
CA LEU A 186 -11.31 28.51 8.40
C LEU A 186 -11.43 27.61 7.17
N LEU A 187 -10.35 27.47 6.39
CA LEU A 187 -10.37 26.74 5.12
C LEU A 187 -10.41 25.21 5.29
N THR A 188 -10.15 24.71 6.50
CA THR A 188 -10.23 23.28 6.82
C THR A 188 -11.41 22.92 7.74
N SER A 189 -12.22 23.88 8.18
CA SER A 189 -13.28 23.66 9.18
C SER A 189 -14.67 23.65 8.56
N ASP A 190 -15.51 22.72 9.03
CA ASP A 190 -16.94 22.70 8.71
C ASP A 190 -17.75 23.70 9.54
N ASP A 191 -17.23 24.15 10.69
CA ASP A 191 -17.94 25.02 11.63
C ASP A 191 -17.58 26.50 11.45
N ILE A 192 -16.33 26.79 11.12
CA ILE A 192 -15.85 28.17 10.93
C ILE A 192 -16.09 28.58 9.48
N LYS A 193 -16.77 29.72 9.29
CA LYS A 193 -17.16 30.24 7.96
C LYS A 193 -16.55 31.59 7.64
N ASN A 194 -16.16 32.36 8.64
CA ASN A 194 -15.73 33.75 8.46
C ASN A 194 -14.52 34.09 9.32
N ILE A 195 -13.67 34.98 8.82
CA ILE A 195 -12.63 35.67 9.59
C ILE A 195 -12.89 37.16 9.50
N CYS A 196 -12.81 37.85 10.64
CA CYS A 196 -12.87 39.30 10.71
C CYS A 196 -11.57 39.85 11.30
N ILE A 197 -10.86 40.66 10.50
CA ILE A 197 -9.64 41.36 10.88
C ILE A 197 -10.00 42.80 11.23
N ALA A 198 -9.61 43.22 12.43
CA ALA A 198 -9.77 44.57 12.93
C ALA A 198 -8.41 45.24 13.09
N ALA A 199 -8.27 46.45 12.57
CA ALA A 199 -7.12 47.31 12.81
C ALA A 199 -7.58 48.77 12.98
N ASN A 200 -6.66 49.65 13.38
CA ASN A 200 -6.92 51.06 13.69
C ASN A 200 -7.38 51.88 12.48
N ASP A 201 -6.95 51.52 11.27
CA ASP A 201 -7.23 52.29 10.05
C ASP A 201 -7.62 51.39 8.86
N ALA A 202 -8.25 52.00 7.86
CA ALA A 202 -8.79 51.30 6.69
C ALA A 202 -7.70 50.70 5.79
N GLU A 203 -6.54 51.37 5.67
CA GLU A 203 -5.45 50.94 4.81
C GLU A 203 -4.80 49.67 5.38
N THR A 204 -4.51 49.65 6.67
CA THR A 204 -3.95 48.47 7.35
C THR A 204 -4.87 47.25 7.24
N VAL A 205 -6.18 47.43 7.49
CA VAL A 205 -7.18 46.34 7.31
C VAL A 205 -7.16 45.81 5.89
N GLN A 206 -7.17 46.71 4.90
CA GLN A 206 -7.10 46.37 3.50
C GLN A 206 -5.83 45.55 3.20
N MET A 207 -4.66 46.00 3.66
CA MET A 207 -3.38 45.35 3.36
C MET A 207 -3.30 43.92 3.92
N TYR A 208 -3.82 43.65 5.12
CA TYR A 208 -3.88 42.27 5.64
C TYR A 208 -4.77 41.36 4.79
N LEU A 209 -5.92 41.84 4.32
CA LEU A 209 -6.81 41.05 3.46
C LEU A 209 -6.19 40.79 2.09
N LEU A 210 -5.56 41.80 1.48
CA LEU A 210 -4.84 41.64 0.22
C LEU A 210 -3.65 40.67 0.38
N ALA A 211 -2.87 40.81 1.45
CA ALA A 211 -1.73 39.94 1.74
C ALA A 211 -2.15 38.46 1.80
N LEU A 212 -3.26 38.14 2.47
CA LEU A 212 -3.80 36.78 2.49
C LEU A 212 -4.10 36.24 1.10
N LYS A 213 -4.74 37.04 0.23
CA LYS A 213 -5.04 36.66 -1.14
C LYS A 213 -3.78 36.46 -1.99
N TRP A 214 -2.72 37.22 -1.72
CA TRP A 214 -1.44 37.06 -2.39
C TRP A 214 -0.69 35.82 -1.93
N ILE A 215 -0.72 35.51 -0.64
CA ILE A 215 0.02 34.37 -0.09
C ILE A 215 -0.66 33.05 -0.43
N LEU A 216 -2.01 32.97 -0.44
CA LEU A 216 -2.72 31.73 -0.68
C LEU A 216 -2.73 31.33 -2.18
N PRO A 217 -2.78 30.02 -2.49
CA PRO A 217 -3.02 29.53 -3.85
C PRO A 217 -4.28 30.12 -4.47
N ILE A 218 -4.22 30.43 -5.77
CA ILE A 218 -5.30 31.14 -6.48
C ILE A 218 -6.58 30.30 -6.52
N SER A 219 -6.45 28.99 -6.68
CA SER A 219 -7.54 28.00 -6.58
C SER A 219 -8.32 28.08 -5.26
N LEU A 220 -7.63 28.28 -4.12
CA LEU A 220 -8.27 28.50 -2.81
C LEU A 220 -8.88 29.90 -2.74
N SER A 221 -8.24 30.86 -3.41
CA SER A 221 -8.71 32.22 -3.55
C SER A 221 -10.00 32.34 -4.38
N GLU A 222 -10.29 31.42 -5.29
CA GLU A 222 -11.48 31.51 -6.15
C GLU A 222 -12.81 31.52 -5.39
N ASN A 223 -12.85 30.86 -4.23
CA ASN A 223 -14.05 30.69 -3.42
C ASN A 223 -14.04 31.54 -2.15
N THR A 224 -13.10 32.49 -2.03
CA THR A 224 -12.85 33.24 -0.79
C THR A 224 -12.76 34.74 -1.03
N GLY A 225 -13.90 35.38 -1.27
CA GLY A 225 -13.97 36.83 -1.45
C GLY A 225 -13.57 37.65 -0.22
N ILE A 226 -13.19 38.91 -0.44
CA ILE A 226 -12.86 39.86 0.64
C ILE A 226 -13.90 40.98 0.76
N SER A 227 -14.01 41.59 1.94
CA SER A 227 -14.71 42.85 2.16
C SER A 227 -13.88 43.71 3.10
N THR A 228 -13.27 44.80 2.64
CA THR A 228 -12.32 45.60 3.42
C THR A 228 -12.93 46.35 4.60
N TYR A 229 -14.25 46.58 4.58
CA TYR A 229 -14.95 47.25 5.68
C TYR A 229 -16.35 46.67 5.85
N ASN A 230 -16.70 46.33 7.10
CA ASN A 230 -18.00 45.85 7.52
C ASN A 230 -18.38 46.43 8.88
N VAL A 231 -19.67 46.76 9.04
CA VAL A 231 -20.26 47.28 10.30
C VAL A 231 -21.13 46.23 11.00
N TYR A 232 -21.45 45.13 10.32
CA TYR A 232 -22.21 44.00 10.85
C TYR A 232 -21.34 42.77 11.01
N LEU A 233 -21.67 41.98 12.02
CA LEU A 233 -21.08 40.65 12.21
C LEU A 233 -21.26 39.81 10.92
N PRO A 234 -20.17 39.21 10.40
CA PRO A 234 -20.22 38.32 9.24
C PRO A 234 -21.31 37.26 9.35
N SER A 235 -22.11 37.09 8.30
CA SER A 235 -23.20 36.11 8.27
C SER A 235 -22.73 34.79 7.67
N ASP A 236 -23.12 33.70 8.32
CA ASP A 236 -23.05 32.33 7.83
C ASP A 236 -23.81 32.09 6.51
N LYS A 237 -24.82 32.91 6.21
CA LYS A 237 -25.58 32.85 4.96
C LYS A 237 -24.80 33.34 3.73
N GLN A 238 -23.65 33.98 3.94
CA GLN A 238 -22.80 34.52 2.88
C GLN A 238 -21.54 33.66 2.75
N LYS A 239 -21.52 32.77 1.75
CA LYS A 239 -20.38 31.87 1.51
C LYS A 239 -19.35 32.43 0.52
N GLN A 240 -19.70 33.50 -0.19
CA GLN A 240 -18.87 34.09 -1.25
C GLN A 240 -17.80 35.06 -0.73
N ILE A 241 -18.02 35.68 0.43
CA ILE A 241 -17.05 36.56 1.11
C ILE A 241 -16.84 35.98 2.49
N VAL A 242 -15.60 35.59 2.79
CA VAL A 242 -15.23 34.92 4.04
C VAL A 242 -14.17 35.67 4.83
N PHE A 243 -13.44 36.58 4.17
CA PHE A 243 -12.46 37.45 4.79
C PHE A 243 -13.01 38.86 4.90
N HIS A 244 -13.18 39.33 6.13
CA HIS A 244 -13.83 40.59 6.43
C HIS A 244 -12.90 41.52 7.18
N GLY A 245 -12.95 42.80 6.85
CA GLY A 245 -12.26 43.87 7.53
C GLY A 245 -13.22 44.74 8.34
N THR A 246 -12.74 45.28 9.45
CA THR A 246 -13.44 46.29 10.23
C THR A 246 -12.46 47.29 10.81
N ILE A 247 -12.83 48.57 10.85
CA ILE A 247 -12.02 49.58 11.53
C ILE A 247 -12.39 49.54 13.01
N LYS A 248 -11.39 49.47 13.86
CA LYS A 248 -11.54 49.38 15.32
C LYS A 248 -12.26 50.62 15.86
N GLN A 249 -13.05 50.44 16.92
CA GLN A 249 -13.84 51.49 17.62
C GLN A 249 -14.90 52.24 16.82
N HIS A 250 -14.88 52.18 15.50
CA HIS A 250 -15.83 52.87 14.62
C HIS A 250 -17.05 52.02 14.24
N ASN A 251 -17.06 50.74 14.61
CA ASN A 251 -18.05 49.75 14.16
C ASN A 251 -18.60 48.89 15.31
N ASN A 252 -19.73 48.19 15.06
CA ASN A 252 -20.37 47.30 16.05
C ASN A 252 -19.72 45.93 16.21
N ILE A 253 -18.68 45.66 15.45
CA ILE A 253 -18.01 44.38 15.46
C ILE A 253 -16.99 44.43 16.59
N THR A 254 -17.39 43.93 17.76
CA THR A 254 -16.50 43.70 18.91
C THR A 254 -16.04 42.25 18.94
N GLY A 255 -14.89 41.99 19.55
CA GLY A 255 -14.41 40.61 19.76
C GLY A 255 -15.45 39.73 20.45
N GLN A 256 -16.07 40.23 21.52
CA GLN A 256 -17.14 39.54 22.26
C GLN A 256 -18.33 39.16 21.36
N ALA A 257 -18.75 40.07 20.47
CA ALA A 257 -19.89 39.83 19.58
C ALA A 257 -19.57 38.77 18.49
N ILE A 258 -18.32 38.67 18.07
CA ILE A 258 -17.86 37.64 17.13
C ILE A 258 -17.67 36.29 17.85
N GLU A 259 -17.04 36.28 19.01
CA GLU A 259 -16.82 35.08 19.83
C GLU A 259 -18.14 34.37 20.17
N ALA A 260 -19.22 35.14 20.41
CA ALA A 260 -20.55 34.60 20.63
C ALA A 260 -21.12 33.80 19.44
N ARG A 261 -20.66 34.04 18.19
CA ARG A 261 -21.17 33.36 16.99
C ARG A 261 -20.57 31.98 16.74
N LYS A 262 -19.44 31.63 17.38
CA LYS A 262 -18.67 30.36 17.25
C LYS A 262 -18.17 30.00 15.83
N ASN A 263 -18.82 30.46 14.78
CA ASN A 263 -18.51 30.21 13.36
C ASN A 263 -17.65 31.31 12.71
N CYS A 264 -17.16 32.27 13.49
CA CYS A 264 -16.36 33.37 13.00
C CYS A 264 -15.16 33.58 13.91
N ILE A 265 -13.98 33.80 13.32
CA ILE A 265 -12.76 34.16 14.05
C ILE A 265 -12.62 35.68 14.02
N TYR A 266 -12.27 36.28 15.16
CA TYR A 266 -11.92 37.69 15.27
C TYR A 266 -10.43 37.85 15.53
N ILE A 267 -9.78 38.79 14.84
CA ILE A 267 -8.38 39.14 15.02
C ILE A 267 -8.30 40.65 15.19
N ASP A 268 -7.91 41.12 16.38
CA ASP A 268 -7.60 42.52 16.65
C ASP A 268 -6.10 42.70 16.53
N ILE A 269 -5.63 43.34 15.45
CA ILE A 269 -4.20 43.40 15.14
C ILE A 269 -3.41 44.06 16.27
N GLU A 270 -3.93 45.12 16.88
CA GLU A 270 -3.19 45.86 17.91
C GLU A 270 -3.22 45.17 19.28
N ASN A 271 -4.28 44.42 19.60
CA ASN A 271 -4.40 43.74 20.89
C ASN A 271 -3.94 42.28 20.88
N THR A 272 -3.72 41.69 19.69
CA THR A 272 -3.25 40.31 19.57
C THR A 272 -1.76 40.23 19.88
N LYS A 273 -1.39 39.34 20.82
CA LYS A 273 0.02 39.01 21.06
C LYS A 273 0.48 38.00 20.02
N PHE A 274 1.31 38.45 19.09
CA PHE A 274 1.85 37.58 18.04
C PHE A 274 3.02 36.73 18.56
N PRO A 275 3.00 35.40 18.34
CA PRO A 275 4.13 34.54 18.68
C PRO A 275 5.31 34.83 17.75
N HIS A 276 6.45 35.23 18.31
CA HIS A 276 7.67 35.54 17.54
C HIS A 276 8.58 34.32 17.34
N SER A 277 8.21 33.16 17.89
CA SER A 277 9.03 31.94 17.89
C SER A 277 8.86 31.06 16.64
N ALA A 278 7.79 31.25 15.87
CA ALA A 278 7.50 30.46 14.68
C ALA A 278 7.03 31.37 13.55
N LYS A 279 7.60 31.19 12.35
CA LYS A 279 7.21 31.89 11.13
C LYS A 279 6.62 30.88 10.17
N SER A 280 5.51 31.24 9.51
CA SER A 280 4.91 30.41 8.47
C SER A 280 5.93 30.14 7.37
N MET A 281 6.01 28.88 6.96
CA MET A 281 6.90 28.46 5.89
C MET A 281 6.60 29.21 4.57
N LEU A 282 5.34 29.56 4.29
CA LEU A 282 4.97 30.29 3.07
C LEU A 282 5.66 31.66 3.00
N LEU A 283 5.85 32.31 4.15
CA LEU A 283 6.48 33.62 4.25
C LEU A 283 8.02 33.55 4.17
N GLY A 284 8.57 32.33 4.02
CA GLY A 284 9.97 32.09 3.71
C GLY A 284 10.30 32.26 2.23
N PHE A 285 9.32 32.15 1.36
CA PHE A 285 9.43 32.36 -0.08
C PHE A 285 9.04 33.79 -0.46
N ASP A 286 9.56 34.27 -1.58
CA ASP A 286 8.97 35.44 -2.23
C ASP A 286 7.65 35.07 -2.94
N ILE A 287 6.91 36.09 -3.39
CA ILE A 287 5.59 35.87 -4.01
C ILE A 287 5.71 35.17 -5.36
N ASP A 288 6.75 35.46 -6.14
CA ASP A 288 6.94 34.87 -7.47
C ASP A 288 7.29 33.37 -7.34
N GLU A 289 8.15 33.02 -6.38
CA GLU A 289 8.46 31.65 -5.98
C GLU A 289 7.19 30.91 -5.55
N LEU A 290 6.34 31.51 -4.71
CA LEU A 290 5.06 30.90 -4.33
C LEU A 290 4.16 30.64 -5.54
N ARG A 291 4.11 31.58 -6.50
CA ARG A 291 3.32 31.42 -7.72
C ARG A 291 3.83 30.27 -8.59
N GLU A 292 5.15 30.15 -8.76
CA GLU A 292 5.74 29.01 -9.46
C GLU A 292 5.47 27.68 -8.75
N ILE A 293 5.57 27.65 -7.42
CA ILE A 293 5.21 26.47 -6.62
C ILE A 293 3.74 26.09 -6.85
N TYR A 294 2.82 27.05 -6.79
CA TYR A 294 1.40 26.76 -6.97
C TYR A 294 1.08 26.30 -8.38
N ARG A 295 1.74 26.85 -9.40
CA ARG A 295 1.62 26.36 -10.78
C ARG A 295 2.20 24.96 -10.94
N LYS A 296 3.31 24.65 -10.27
CA LYS A 296 3.96 23.34 -10.35
C LYS A 296 3.13 22.22 -9.70
N TYR A 297 2.47 22.54 -8.58
CA TYR A 297 1.79 21.54 -7.75
C TYR A 297 0.26 21.52 -7.92
N HIS A 298 -0.35 22.56 -8.50
CA HIS A 298 -1.79 22.68 -8.74
C HIS A 298 -2.65 22.37 -7.51
N PHE A 299 -2.30 22.92 -6.35
CA PHE A 299 -3.09 22.71 -5.13
C PHE A 299 -4.52 23.22 -5.33
N THR A 300 -5.53 22.44 -4.95
CA THR A 300 -6.96 22.80 -5.00
C THR A 300 -7.63 22.81 -3.61
N SER A 301 -6.94 22.34 -2.57
CA SER A 301 -7.44 22.36 -1.20
C SER A 301 -6.35 22.78 -0.20
N MET A 302 -6.79 23.30 0.95
CA MET A 302 -5.85 23.68 2.01
C MET A 302 -5.11 22.45 2.58
N THR A 303 -5.76 21.29 2.63
CA THR A 303 -5.13 20.02 3.04
C THR A 303 -3.92 19.67 2.18
N GLN A 304 -4.02 19.84 0.86
CA GLN A 304 -2.90 19.57 -0.05
C GLN A 304 -1.72 20.49 0.20
N LEU A 305 -1.97 21.79 0.40
CA LEU A 305 -0.92 22.76 0.72
C LEU A 305 -0.23 22.41 2.05
N LEU A 306 -1.01 22.06 3.09
CA LEU A 306 -0.47 21.68 4.40
C LEU A 306 0.35 20.39 4.34
N ASP A 307 -0.13 19.37 3.64
CA ASP A 307 0.62 18.11 3.46
C ASP A 307 1.93 18.37 2.70
N TRP A 308 1.91 19.27 1.69
CA TRP A 308 3.13 19.70 1.00
C TRP A 308 4.09 20.43 1.95
N GLN A 309 3.62 21.40 2.74
CA GLN A 309 4.44 22.10 3.73
C GLN A 309 5.09 21.12 4.73
N ALA A 310 4.34 20.11 5.18
CA ALA A 310 4.86 19.10 6.08
C ALA A 310 6.08 18.37 5.48
N THR A 311 6.16 18.21 4.16
CA THR A 311 7.33 17.60 3.48
C THR A 311 8.59 18.46 3.46
N TRP A 312 8.51 19.73 3.88
CA TRP A 312 9.68 20.60 4.02
C TRP A 312 10.22 20.65 5.44
N GLU A 313 9.43 20.23 6.41
CA GLU A 313 9.85 20.19 7.80
C GLU A 313 10.69 18.94 8.10
N ASN A 314 11.88 19.14 8.67
CA ASN A 314 12.78 18.07 9.09
C ASN A 314 13.08 17.04 7.97
N THR A 315 13.39 17.51 6.76
CA THR A 315 13.67 16.66 5.58
C THR A 315 14.80 15.65 5.79
N THR A 316 15.69 15.89 6.75
CA THR A 316 16.83 15.03 7.10
C THR A 316 16.56 14.06 8.26
N LYS A 317 15.35 14.09 8.86
CA LYS A 317 14.95 13.21 9.96
C LYS A 317 13.90 12.20 9.50
N THR A 318 13.90 11.03 10.14
CA THR A 318 12.94 9.95 9.92
C THR A 318 11.50 10.46 10.00
N GLY A 319 10.61 9.91 9.17
CA GLY A 319 9.21 10.30 9.06
C GLY A 319 8.89 11.12 7.80
N ILE A 320 9.89 11.54 7.02
CA ILE A 320 9.68 12.18 5.71
C ILE A 320 8.90 11.26 4.77
N GLY A 321 9.14 9.94 4.86
CA GLY A 321 8.42 9.00 4.03
C GLY A 321 6.91 9.01 4.25
N GLY A 322 6.48 9.02 5.52
CA GLY A 322 5.05 9.14 5.85
C GLY A 322 4.44 10.44 5.36
N LYS A 323 5.18 11.54 5.41
CA LYS A 323 4.76 12.86 4.91
C LYS A 323 4.57 12.86 3.39
N LEU A 324 5.49 12.27 2.64
CA LEU A 324 5.38 12.10 1.18
C LEU A 324 4.17 11.25 0.78
N ILE A 325 3.89 10.17 1.53
CA ILE A 325 2.69 9.35 1.29
C ILE A 325 1.41 10.13 1.56
N LYS A 326 1.36 10.98 2.61
CA LYS A 326 0.20 11.86 2.85
C LYS A 326 -0.02 12.82 1.68
N LEU A 327 1.05 13.48 1.21
CA LEU A 327 0.99 14.34 0.03
C LEU A 327 0.49 13.59 -1.20
N LYS A 328 0.96 12.36 -1.44
CA LYS A 328 0.46 11.51 -2.53
C LYS A 328 -1.05 11.28 -2.41
N LYS A 329 -1.55 10.99 -1.21
CA LYS A 329 -2.99 10.75 -0.97
C LYS A 329 -3.84 11.99 -1.18
N SER A 330 -3.36 13.17 -0.78
CA SER A 330 -4.14 14.41 -0.87
C SER A 330 -4.01 15.12 -2.22
N ALA A 331 -2.82 15.16 -2.81
CA ALA A 331 -2.50 15.91 -4.03
C ALA A 331 -2.20 15.05 -5.26
N GLY A 332 -2.16 13.73 -5.12
CA GLY A 332 -1.99 12.78 -6.23
C GLY A 332 -0.54 12.53 -6.65
N ASP A 333 -0.41 11.68 -7.68
CA ASP A 333 0.88 11.14 -8.14
C ASP A 333 1.84 12.19 -8.67
N ASN A 334 1.33 13.21 -9.38
CA ASN A 334 2.15 14.28 -9.96
C ASN A 334 2.82 15.14 -8.88
N ALA A 335 2.07 15.57 -7.87
CA ALA A 335 2.61 16.36 -6.75
C ALA A 335 3.65 15.54 -5.96
N PHE A 336 3.32 14.28 -5.68
CA PHE A 336 4.24 13.35 -5.02
C PHE A 336 5.54 13.16 -5.81
N LYS A 337 5.44 12.82 -7.10
CA LYS A 337 6.58 12.62 -7.99
C LYS A 337 7.47 13.86 -8.03
N THR A 338 6.86 15.03 -8.22
CA THR A 338 7.56 16.31 -8.25
C THR A 338 8.35 16.54 -6.97
N ARG A 339 7.71 16.37 -5.80
CA ARG A 339 8.39 16.61 -4.52
C ARG A 339 9.50 15.60 -4.24
N VAL A 340 9.29 14.34 -4.60
CA VAL A 340 10.31 13.30 -4.47
C VAL A 340 11.53 13.63 -5.33
N LEU A 341 11.33 14.08 -6.57
CA LEU A 341 12.41 14.47 -7.48
C LEU A 341 13.16 15.74 -7.03
N GLU A 342 12.56 16.59 -6.20
CA GLU A 342 13.28 17.70 -5.56
C GLU A 342 14.21 17.22 -4.44
N LEU A 343 13.83 16.16 -3.72
CA LEU A 343 14.62 15.61 -2.61
C LEU A 343 15.67 14.59 -3.07
N TYR A 344 15.37 13.84 -4.13
CA TYR A 344 16.17 12.71 -4.59
C TYR A 344 17.63 13.05 -5.00
N PRO A 345 17.93 14.19 -5.65
CA PRO A 345 19.31 14.53 -6.00
C PRO A 345 20.27 14.54 -4.80
N ALA A 346 19.77 14.91 -3.63
CA ALA A 346 20.51 14.96 -2.36
C ALA A 346 20.53 13.62 -1.60
N ILE A 347 20.01 12.51 -2.16
CA ILE A 347 19.86 11.23 -1.44
C ILE A 347 21.19 10.63 -0.95
N ASN A 348 22.31 11.03 -1.55
CA ASN A 348 23.64 10.59 -1.15
C ASN A 348 24.35 11.56 -0.19
N ASP A 349 23.75 12.71 0.13
CA ASP A 349 24.33 13.63 1.10
C ASP A 349 24.37 13.02 2.49
N LEU A 350 25.45 13.28 3.22
CA LEU A 350 25.65 12.81 4.60
C LEU A 350 24.46 13.19 5.51
N ASN A 351 23.86 14.37 5.28
CA ASN A 351 22.72 14.87 6.02
C ASN A 351 21.44 14.05 5.79
N MET A 352 21.33 13.33 4.67
CA MET A 352 20.17 12.50 4.32
C MET A 352 20.34 11.04 4.77
N LYS A 353 21.44 10.67 5.43
CA LYS A 353 21.74 9.29 5.85
C LYS A 353 20.58 8.62 6.60
N ASN A 354 19.91 9.36 7.48
CA ASN A 354 18.82 8.84 8.32
C ASN A 354 17.49 8.65 7.56
N VAL A 355 17.34 9.30 6.41
CA VAL A 355 16.11 9.24 5.58
C VAL A 355 16.32 8.53 4.25
N LYS A 356 17.58 8.24 3.89
CA LYS A 356 17.97 7.56 2.64
C LYS A 356 17.18 6.28 2.43
N PHE A 357 17.03 5.47 3.47
CA PHE A 357 16.25 4.24 3.42
C PHE A 357 14.76 4.51 3.18
N GLU A 358 14.15 5.44 3.91
CA GLU A 358 12.72 5.79 3.74
C GLU A 358 12.41 6.33 2.34
N LEU A 359 13.25 7.26 1.84
CA LEU A 359 13.05 7.88 0.53
C LEU A 359 13.24 6.87 -0.60
N SER A 360 14.31 6.08 -0.56
CA SER A 360 14.56 5.03 -1.56
C SER A 360 13.49 3.95 -1.55
N LYS A 361 13.01 3.53 -0.36
CA LYS A 361 11.90 2.60 -0.22
C LYS A 361 10.63 3.15 -0.88
N ILE A 362 10.26 4.40 -0.59
CA ILE A 362 9.02 4.98 -1.13
C ILE A 362 9.09 5.17 -2.64
N MET A 363 10.27 5.53 -3.17
CA MET A 363 10.48 5.54 -4.61
C MET A 363 10.39 4.14 -5.20
N PHE A 364 10.96 3.14 -4.52
CA PHE A 364 10.90 1.74 -4.92
C PHE A 364 9.46 1.19 -4.95
N ASP A 365 8.67 1.47 -3.91
CA ASP A 365 7.26 1.09 -3.80
C ASP A 365 6.38 1.79 -4.87
N ASN A 366 6.87 2.86 -5.49
CA ASN A 366 6.16 3.66 -6.50
C ASN A 366 6.99 3.83 -7.78
N ILE A 367 7.78 2.81 -8.13
CA ILE A 367 8.83 2.87 -9.15
C ILE A 367 8.31 3.27 -10.54
N GLU A 368 7.04 2.97 -10.83
CA GLU A 368 6.35 3.30 -12.08
C GLU A 368 6.30 4.81 -12.35
N LEU A 369 6.31 5.64 -11.29
CA LEU A 369 6.33 7.09 -11.41
C LEU A 369 7.71 7.64 -11.80
N PHE A 370 8.77 6.83 -11.68
CA PHE A 370 10.17 7.21 -11.86
C PHE A 370 10.87 6.35 -12.93
N PRO A 371 10.39 6.35 -14.19
CA PRO A 371 10.93 5.47 -15.24
C PRO A 371 12.43 5.67 -15.52
N ASN A 372 12.94 6.89 -15.32
CA ASN A 372 14.35 7.21 -15.56
C ASN A 372 15.26 6.86 -14.38
N GLU A 373 14.70 6.58 -13.20
CA GLU A 373 15.47 6.30 -11.98
C GLU A 373 15.31 4.84 -11.51
N LYS A 374 14.64 3.99 -12.29
CA LYS A 374 14.31 2.61 -11.91
C LYS A 374 15.52 1.82 -11.40
N GLU A 375 16.57 1.79 -12.21
CA GLU A 375 17.80 1.04 -11.93
C GLU A 375 18.49 1.59 -10.68
N ARG A 376 18.70 2.91 -10.63
CA ARG A 376 19.40 3.58 -9.54
C ARG A 376 18.66 3.47 -8.20
N VAL A 377 17.34 3.67 -8.19
CA VAL A 377 16.50 3.50 -6.99
C VAL A 377 16.54 2.05 -6.50
N THR A 378 16.43 1.08 -7.43
CA THR A 378 16.51 -0.35 -7.12
C THR A 378 17.86 -0.70 -6.50
N GLU A 379 18.96 -0.24 -7.09
CA GLU A 379 20.32 -0.46 -6.57
C GLU A 379 20.49 0.11 -5.15
N ILE A 380 20.06 1.37 -4.94
CA ILE A 380 20.19 2.06 -3.64
C ILE A 380 19.35 1.38 -2.57
N TYR A 381 18.09 1.03 -2.86
CA TYR A 381 17.20 0.42 -1.90
C TYR A 381 17.64 -1.01 -1.55
N MET A 382 17.91 -1.84 -2.57
CA MET A 382 18.31 -3.23 -2.36
C MET A 382 19.67 -3.35 -1.68
N GLY A 383 20.64 -2.51 -2.05
CA GLY A 383 21.93 -2.45 -1.37
C GLY A 383 21.77 -2.16 0.13
N GLN A 384 20.92 -1.21 0.51
CA GLN A 384 20.64 -0.91 1.91
C GLN A 384 19.92 -2.04 2.65
N CYS A 385 18.96 -2.71 2.00
CA CYS A 385 18.28 -3.87 2.61
C CYS A 385 19.27 -5.00 2.92
N ILE A 386 20.16 -5.32 1.98
CA ILE A 386 21.17 -6.37 2.15
C ILE A 386 22.18 -5.96 3.23
N GLU A 387 22.66 -4.72 3.23
CA GLU A 387 23.57 -4.20 4.25
C GLU A 387 22.95 -4.28 5.66
N LYS A 388 21.68 -3.90 5.79
CA LYS A 388 20.93 -3.99 7.06
C LYS A 388 20.80 -5.43 7.54
N LEU A 389 20.44 -6.36 6.65
CA LEU A 389 20.35 -7.78 6.99
C LEU A 389 21.69 -8.36 7.44
N CYS A 390 22.77 -7.97 6.76
CA CYS A 390 24.13 -8.39 7.10
C CYS A 390 24.58 -7.86 8.47
N LYS A 391 24.09 -6.70 8.90
CA LYS A 391 24.33 -6.11 10.23
C LYS A 391 23.40 -6.62 11.33
N GLY A 392 22.58 -7.63 11.05
CA GLY A 392 21.64 -8.20 12.01
C GLY A 392 20.35 -7.39 12.22
N GLU A 393 20.10 -6.34 11.43
CA GLU A 393 18.82 -5.64 11.46
C GLU A 393 17.71 -6.48 10.80
N ASN A 394 16.48 -6.32 11.28
CA ASN A 394 15.32 -6.99 10.69
C ASN A 394 14.81 -6.20 9.46
N VAL A 395 14.92 -6.81 8.28
CA VAL A 395 14.27 -6.34 7.05
C VAL A 395 13.52 -7.53 6.45
N GLU A 396 12.25 -7.35 6.12
CA GLU A 396 11.45 -8.42 5.50
C GLU A 396 11.17 -8.06 4.04
N PHE A 397 11.46 -8.99 3.14
CA PHE A 397 11.20 -8.82 1.71
C PHE A 397 9.78 -9.26 1.36
N VAL A 398 8.81 -8.37 1.49
CA VAL A 398 7.44 -8.63 1.04
C VAL A 398 7.34 -8.32 -0.45
N ASN A 399 7.33 -9.37 -1.30
CA ASN A 399 7.28 -9.26 -2.76
C ASN A 399 8.30 -8.25 -3.33
N PRO A 400 9.62 -8.48 -3.12
CA PRO A 400 10.66 -7.48 -3.30
C PRO A 400 10.80 -6.94 -4.73
N LEU A 401 10.16 -7.56 -5.73
CA LEU A 401 10.26 -7.18 -7.14
C LEU A 401 8.87 -6.94 -7.78
N GLY A 402 7.77 -7.04 -7.04
CA GLY A 402 6.42 -6.90 -7.59
C GLY A 402 6.04 -8.04 -8.55
N ASN A 403 5.00 -7.81 -9.37
CA ASN A 403 4.56 -8.70 -10.44
C ASN A 403 4.59 -7.95 -11.78
N GLY A 404 4.98 -8.59 -12.88
CA GLY A 404 4.90 -8.04 -14.25
C GLY A 404 6.23 -7.65 -14.88
N GLU A 405 6.19 -6.89 -15.98
CA GLU A 405 7.35 -6.57 -16.83
C GLU A 405 8.44 -5.77 -16.07
N ASN A 406 8.02 -4.88 -15.16
CA ASN A 406 8.93 -4.14 -14.26
C ASN A 406 9.74 -5.07 -13.33
N ALA A 407 9.18 -6.21 -12.92
CA ALA A 407 9.84 -7.14 -12.01
C ALA A 407 11.08 -7.77 -12.65
N LYS A 408 11.02 -8.06 -13.96
CA LYS A 408 12.14 -8.63 -14.73
C LYS A 408 13.26 -7.60 -14.91
N GLU A 409 12.93 -6.35 -15.22
CA GLU A 409 13.91 -5.25 -15.29
C GLU A 409 14.62 -5.07 -13.95
N GLN A 410 13.87 -5.02 -12.85
CA GLN A 410 14.44 -4.89 -11.50
C GLN A 410 15.30 -6.09 -11.11
N ALA A 411 14.84 -7.31 -11.39
CA ALA A 411 15.61 -8.53 -11.13
C ALA A 411 16.95 -8.51 -11.88
N ASN A 412 16.93 -8.09 -13.14
CA ASN A 412 18.14 -7.97 -13.96
C ASN A 412 19.09 -6.87 -13.46
N ALA A 413 18.56 -5.72 -13.02
CA ALA A 413 19.36 -4.65 -12.41
C ALA A 413 20.07 -5.13 -11.13
N ILE A 414 19.37 -5.84 -10.25
CA ILE A 414 19.95 -6.41 -9.02
C ILE A 414 20.98 -7.49 -9.38
N ARG A 415 20.65 -8.36 -10.34
CA ARG A 415 21.56 -9.42 -10.82
C ARG A 415 22.87 -8.84 -11.36
N ALA A 416 22.84 -7.72 -12.07
CA ALA A 416 24.04 -7.06 -12.58
C ALA A 416 25.01 -6.62 -11.47
N LYS A 417 24.50 -6.40 -10.25
CA LYS A 417 25.26 -5.98 -9.07
C LYS A 417 25.45 -7.08 -8.03
N LEU A 418 25.06 -8.31 -8.35
CA LEU A 418 25.01 -9.43 -7.40
C LEU A 418 26.36 -9.69 -6.73
N SER A 419 27.48 -9.59 -7.45
CA SER A 419 28.82 -9.76 -6.86
C SER A 419 29.14 -8.70 -5.80
N ILE A 420 28.64 -7.46 -5.94
CA ILE A 420 28.80 -6.41 -4.92
C ILE A 420 28.04 -6.82 -3.65
N TYR A 421 26.79 -7.29 -3.81
CA TYR A 421 25.98 -7.76 -2.68
C TYR A 421 26.60 -8.99 -2.00
N MET A 422 27.17 -9.90 -2.78
CA MET A 422 27.86 -11.08 -2.25
C MET A 422 29.14 -10.72 -1.49
N ASN A 423 29.82 -9.63 -1.83
CA ASN A 423 30.94 -9.12 -1.03
C ASN A 423 30.47 -8.70 0.38
N PHE A 424 29.35 -7.98 0.50
CA PHE A 424 28.78 -7.63 1.81
C PHE A 424 28.41 -8.86 2.64
N VAL A 425 27.78 -9.85 2.01
CA VAL A 425 27.48 -11.13 2.67
C VAL A 425 28.76 -11.82 3.14
N ARG A 426 29.82 -11.79 2.33
CA ARG A 426 31.11 -12.43 2.66
C ARG A 426 31.75 -11.80 3.89
N GLU A 427 31.73 -10.48 3.97
CA GLU A 427 32.34 -9.72 5.07
C GLU A 427 31.61 -9.89 6.41
N ASN A 428 30.33 -10.29 6.39
CA ASN A 428 29.48 -10.32 7.58
C ASN A 428 28.83 -11.69 7.84
N ILE A 429 29.22 -12.76 7.12
CA ILE A 429 28.50 -14.05 7.10
C ILE A 429 28.26 -14.65 8.49
N ASP A 430 29.22 -14.47 9.40
CA ASP A 430 29.18 -15.00 10.75
C ASP A 430 28.24 -14.19 11.67
N ASP A 431 27.95 -12.93 11.33
CA ASP A 431 27.08 -12.03 12.08
C ASP A 431 25.62 -12.10 11.62
N ILE A 432 25.34 -12.74 10.47
CA ILE A 432 23.98 -12.86 9.94
C ILE A 432 23.18 -13.89 10.74
N SER A 433 22.06 -13.47 11.31
CA SER A 433 21.12 -14.38 12.00
C SER A 433 20.47 -15.37 11.03
N ASP A 434 20.03 -16.54 11.53
CA ASP A 434 19.35 -17.54 10.68
C ASP A 434 18.08 -17.02 10.02
N LYS A 435 17.37 -16.11 10.70
CA LYS A 435 16.23 -15.37 10.11
C LYS A 435 16.69 -14.57 8.89
N ASN A 436 17.74 -13.76 9.03
CA ASN A 436 18.25 -12.92 7.95
C ASN A 436 18.85 -13.73 6.81
N LYS A 437 19.50 -14.86 7.10
CA LYS A 437 19.95 -15.83 6.07
C LYS A 437 18.76 -16.36 5.27
N THR A 438 17.66 -16.70 5.94
CA THR A 438 16.43 -17.16 5.28
C THR A 438 15.85 -16.10 4.35
N GLU A 439 15.81 -14.84 4.78
CA GLU A 439 15.36 -13.70 3.94
C GLU A 439 16.27 -13.49 2.72
N LEU A 440 17.60 -13.54 2.89
CA LEU A 440 18.55 -13.44 1.78
C LEU A 440 18.38 -14.59 0.76
N LEU A 441 18.20 -15.82 1.24
CA LEU A 441 17.95 -16.98 0.38
C LEU A 441 16.63 -16.84 -0.39
N GLY A 442 15.58 -16.32 0.25
CA GLY A 442 14.30 -16.00 -0.38
C GLY A 442 14.43 -14.92 -1.47
N LEU A 443 15.22 -13.86 -1.20
CA LEU A 443 15.53 -12.83 -2.17
C LEU A 443 16.27 -13.39 -3.40
N PHE A 444 17.31 -14.20 -3.20
CA PHE A 444 18.05 -14.81 -4.32
C PHE A 444 17.19 -15.74 -5.16
N GLY A 445 16.28 -16.50 -4.54
CA GLY A 445 15.27 -17.26 -5.26
C GLY A 445 14.36 -16.36 -6.09
N SER A 446 13.85 -15.29 -5.50
CA SER A 446 12.99 -14.33 -6.21
C SER A 446 13.69 -13.71 -7.43
N ILE A 447 14.95 -13.30 -7.28
CA ILE A 447 15.77 -12.78 -8.40
C ILE A 447 15.95 -13.85 -9.47
N LYS A 448 16.28 -15.09 -9.10
CA LYS A 448 16.44 -16.21 -10.03
C LYS A 448 15.21 -16.41 -10.90
N HIS A 449 14.03 -16.49 -10.28
CA HIS A 449 12.78 -16.76 -10.99
C HIS A 449 12.34 -15.56 -11.84
N MET A 450 12.41 -14.33 -11.31
CA MET A 450 11.99 -13.12 -12.03
C MET A 450 12.93 -12.77 -13.19
N ALA A 451 14.23 -13.05 -13.06
CA ALA A 451 15.19 -12.90 -14.14
C ALA A 451 15.20 -14.09 -15.13
N GLU A 452 14.28 -15.05 -14.98
CA GLU A 452 14.16 -16.26 -15.80
C GLU A 452 15.49 -17.05 -15.91
N VAL A 453 16.16 -17.21 -14.77
CA VAL A 453 17.43 -17.93 -14.69
C VAL A 453 17.22 -19.37 -14.24
N ASP A 454 17.59 -20.32 -15.10
CA ASP A 454 17.31 -21.74 -14.86
C ASP A 454 18.08 -22.34 -13.68
N THR A 455 19.34 -21.94 -13.47
CA THR A 455 20.24 -22.57 -12.48
C THR A 455 20.91 -21.55 -11.56
N TRP A 456 21.25 -21.96 -10.34
CA TRP A 456 22.05 -21.14 -9.42
C TRP A 456 23.41 -20.79 -10.01
N LYS A 457 24.01 -21.70 -10.79
CA LYS A 457 25.27 -21.45 -11.52
C LYS A 457 25.13 -20.31 -12.54
N SER A 458 23.98 -20.19 -13.20
CA SER A 458 23.72 -19.10 -14.15
C SER A 458 23.42 -17.77 -13.46
N LEU A 459 22.93 -17.81 -12.22
CA LEU A 459 22.71 -16.62 -11.39
C LEU A 459 24.03 -16.09 -10.84
N PHE A 460 24.83 -16.96 -10.20
CA PHE A 460 26.14 -16.65 -9.63
C PHE A 460 27.25 -17.03 -10.60
N THR A 461 27.52 -16.16 -11.57
CA THR A 461 28.53 -16.38 -12.62
C THR A 461 29.95 -16.54 -12.05
N ASN A 462 30.23 -15.92 -10.90
CA ASN A 462 31.46 -16.09 -10.15
C ASN A 462 31.39 -17.34 -9.24
N LYS A 463 32.39 -18.22 -9.36
CA LYS A 463 32.51 -19.45 -8.58
C LYS A 463 32.61 -19.19 -7.07
N GLU A 464 33.27 -18.11 -6.64
CA GLU A 464 33.38 -17.78 -5.20
C GLU A 464 32.05 -17.30 -4.61
N ASP A 465 31.26 -16.56 -5.40
CA ASP A 465 29.92 -16.13 -4.99
C ASP A 465 28.97 -17.33 -4.88
N LEU A 466 29.04 -18.27 -5.84
CA LEU A 466 28.27 -19.51 -5.76
C LEU A 466 28.64 -20.34 -4.53
N LYS A 467 29.93 -20.49 -4.22
CA LYS A 467 30.37 -21.20 -3.00
C LYS A 467 29.83 -20.54 -1.74
N LEU A 468 29.88 -19.21 -1.66
CA LEU A 468 29.36 -18.46 -0.53
C LEU A 468 27.84 -18.64 -0.37
N PHE A 469 27.09 -18.59 -1.48
CA PHE A 469 25.66 -18.89 -1.50
C PHE A 469 25.37 -20.33 -1.02
N VAL A 470 26.12 -21.31 -1.50
CA VAL A 470 25.97 -22.72 -1.08
C VAL A 470 26.28 -22.88 0.41
N LEU A 471 27.30 -22.18 0.92
CA LEU A 471 27.63 -22.16 2.36
C LEU A 471 26.47 -21.58 3.18
N LEU A 472 25.96 -20.41 2.79
CA LEU A 472 24.81 -19.76 3.42
C LEU A 472 23.59 -20.68 3.43
N ALA A 473 23.28 -21.28 2.27
CA ALA A 473 22.16 -22.21 2.12
C ALA A 473 22.33 -23.46 2.98
N SER A 474 23.56 -24.00 3.11
CA SER A 474 23.81 -25.21 3.90
C SER A 474 23.42 -25.06 5.37
N GLN A 475 23.56 -23.86 5.94
CA GLN A 475 23.22 -23.57 7.34
C GLN A 475 21.71 -23.53 7.60
N ILE A 476 20.90 -23.27 6.58
CA ILE A 476 19.43 -23.12 6.69
C ILE A 476 18.69 -24.35 6.14
N VAL A 477 19.15 -24.88 5.01
CA VAL A 477 18.48 -25.95 4.28
C VAL A 477 18.71 -27.31 4.93
N ILE A 478 19.89 -27.54 5.53
CA ILE A 478 20.23 -28.83 6.15
C ILE A 478 19.69 -28.84 7.58
N THR A 479 18.51 -29.45 7.77
CA THR A 479 17.79 -29.43 9.06
C THR A 479 17.82 -30.75 9.81
N GLY A 480 18.43 -31.80 9.23
CA GLY A 480 18.47 -33.12 9.87
C GLY A 480 19.19 -34.17 9.04
N THR A 481 18.82 -35.44 9.25
CA THR A 481 19.44 -36.58 8.56
C THR A 481 18.40 -37.48 7.87
N GLY A 482 18.86 -38.24 6.86
CA GLY A 482 18.02 -39.21 6.18
C GLY A 482 17.05 -38.59 5.15
N LEU A 483 15.79 -39.03 5.15
CA LEU A 483 14.79 -38.63 4.14
C LEU A 483 14.30 -37.19 4.28
N ASN A 484 14.36 -36.62 5.49
CA ASN A 484 13.90 -35.27 5.80
C ASN A 484 15.08 -34.35 6.12
N ALA A 485 16.25 -34.63 5.55
CA ALA A 485 17.48 -33.90 5.86
C ALA A 485 17.47 -32.46 5.32
N PHE A 486 16.63 -32.18 4.33
CA PHE A 486 16.61 -30.90 3.63
C PHE A 486 15.22 -30.26 3.70
N THR A 487 15.20 -28.98 4.07
CA THR A 487 13.99 -28.16 4.11
C THR A 487 14.07 -27.08 3.03
N GLN A 488 12.97 -26.91 2.29
CA GLN A 488 12.87 -25.92 1.23
C GLN A 488 12.67 -24.52 1.83
N VAL A 489 13.44 -23.54 1.36
CA VAL A 489 13.23 -22.13 1.71
C VAL A 489 11.93 -21.64 1.07
N LYS A 490 11.19 -20.79 1.79
CA LYS A 490 9.94 -20.21 1.29
C LYS A 490 10.20 -19.43 -0.01
N GLY A 491 9.39 -19.67 -1.03
CA GLY A 491 9.49 -19.01 -2.34
C GLY A 491 10.39 -19.72 -3.35
N TRP A 492 11.17 -20.73 -2.95
CA TRP A 492 11.91 -21.56 -3.90
C TRP A 492 10.99 -22.54 -4.62
N GLU A 493 11.39 -22.98 -5.81
CA GLU A 493 10.86 -24.16 -6.48
C GLU A 493 11.56 -25.44 -6.01
N LYS A 494 10.97 -26.60 -6.33
CA LYS A 494 11.60 -27.91 -6.03
C LYS A 494 12.93 -28.12 -6.76
N SER A 495 13.06 -27.52 -7.94
CA SER A 495 14.26 -27.48 -8.78
C SER A 495 15.43 -26.81 -8.06
N ASP A 496 15.18 -25.72 -7.33
CA ASP A 496 16.24 -24.96 -6.68
C ASP A 496 16.87 -25.71 -5.51
N LEU A 497 16.02 -26.37 -4.71
CA LEU A 497 16.48 -27.25 -3.64
C LEU A 497 17.23 -28.47 -4.21
N ALA A 498 16.74 -29.04 -5.31
CA ALA A 498 17.39 -30.19 -5.95
C ALA A 498 18.80 -29.85 -6.46
N GLU A 499 18.98 -28.69 -7.09
CA GLU A 499 20.30 -28.22 -7.53
C GLU A 499 21.25 -28.05 -6.35
N LEU A 500 20.79 -27.48 -5.23
CA LEU A 500 21.61 -27.35 -4.02
C LEU A 500 21.99 -28.69 -3.41
N VAL A 501 21.08 -29.66 -3.37
CA VAL A 501 21.39 -31.02 -2.93
C VAL A 501 22.45 -31.68 -3.83
N ALA A 502 22.42 -31.41 -5.14
CA ALA A 502 23.48 -31.86 -6.04
C ALA A 502 24.84 -31.22 -5.70
N TYR A 503 24.86 -29.92 -5.37
CA TYR A 503 26.08 -29.26 -4.89
C TYR A 503 26.59 -29.86 -3.59
N PHE A 504 25.71 -30.09 -2.59
CA PHE A 504 26.09 -30.72 -1.32
C PHE A 504 26.65 -32.12 -1.52
N GLU A 505 26.06 -32.94 -2.40
CA GLU A 505 26.56 -34.29 -2.70
C GLU A 505 27.98 -34.25 -3.25
N SER A 506 28.22 -33.34 -4.20
CA SER A 506 29.50 -33.23 -4.89
C SER A 506 30.61 -32.64 -4.00
N SER A 507 30.26 -31.78 -3.03
CA SER A 507 31.22 -31.02 -2.22
C SER A 507 31.48 -31.63 -0.84
N THR A 508 30.54 -32.40 -0.28
CA THR A 508 30.65 -32.88 1.09
C THR A 508 31.65 -34.02 1.27
N LYS A 509 32.46 -33.93 2.32
CA LYS A 509 33.27 -35.05 2.84
C LYS A 509 32.59 -35.78 3.99
N ASP A 510 31.49 -35.25 4.52
CA ASP A 510 30.75 -35.89 5.60
C ASP A 510 29.97 -37.12 5.06
N PRO A 511 30.30 -38.34 5.53
CA PRO A 511 29.60 -39.55 5.12
C PRO A 511 28.09 -39.52 5.41
N PHE A 512 27.67 -38.85 6.49
CA PHE A 512 26.26 -38.77 6.88
C PHE A 512 25.46 -37.83 5.97
N LEU A 513 25.99 -36.64 5.71
CA LEU A 513 25.39 -35.71 4.75
C LEU A 513 25.39 -36.29 3.33
N LYS A 514 26.49 -36.92 2.89
CA LYS A 514 26.55 -37.57 1.57
C LYS A 514 25.45 -38.61 1.40
N LYS A 515 25.27 -39.45 2.42
CA LYS A 515 24.22 -40.47 2.45
C LYS A 515 22.82 -39.87 2.43
N SER A 516 22.61 -38.73 3.09
CA SER A 516 21.34 -38.01 3.08
C SER A 516 21.05 -37.38 1.70
N CYS A 517 22.06 -36.81 1.03
CA CYS A 517 21.94 -36.32 -0.35
C CYS A 517 21.53 -37.44 -1.30
N ILE A 518 22.23 -38.58 -1.25
CA ILE A 518 21.91 -39.75 -2.09
C ILE A 518 20.46 -40.21 -1.85
N LYS A 519 20.01 -40.30 -0.60
CA LYS A 519 18.60 -40.65 -0.31
C LYS A 519 17.64 -39.66 -0.92
N TYR A 520 17.89 -38.37 -0.80
CA TYR A 520 17.03 -37.35 -1.39
C TYR A 520 16.97 -37.50 -2.92
N ILE A 521 18.10 -37.71 -3.58
CA ILE A 521 18.23 -37.90 -5.03
C ILE A 521 17.41 -39.11 -5.52
N TYR A 522 17.55 -40.26 -4.85
CA TYR A 522 16.89 -41.49 -5.27
C TYR A 522 15.39 -41.53 -4.97
N ASN A 523 14.93 -40.80 -3.93
CA ASN A 523 13.50 -40.76 -3.58
C ASN A 523 12.71 -39.68 -4.32
N ASN A 524 13.39 -38.74 -5.00
CA ASN A 524 12.74 -37.72 -5.82
C ASN A 524 12.75 -38.09 -7.32
N ASN A 525 11.57 -38.03 -7.94
CA ASN A 525 11.35 -38.23 -9.36
C ASN A 525 11.63 -36.95 -10.16
N LEU A 526 12.84 -36.41 -10.02
CA LEU A 526 13.35 -35.33 -10.85
C LEU A 526 14.30 -35.90 -11.90
N ASP A 527 14.47 -35.19 -13.01
CA ASP A 527 15.60 -35.40 -13.89
C ASP A 527 16.86 -34.84 -13.22
N TRP A 528 17.78 -35.73 -12.85
CA TRP A 528 19.03 -35.38 -12.19
C TRP A 528 20.20 -35.25 -13.17
N SER A 529 20.00 -35.65 -14.44
CA SER A 529 21.02 -35.57 -15.47
C SER A 529 21.44 -34.13 -15.78
N LYS A 530 20.50 -33.18 -15.67
CA LYS A 530 20.76 -31.73 -15.76
C LYS A 530 21.76 -31.21 -14.72
N TYR A 531 21.95 -31.93 -13.62
CA TYR A 531 22.93 -31.59 -12.57
C TYR A 531 24.18 -32.48 -12.64
N GLY A 532 24.35 -33.25 -13.72
CA GLY A 532 25.48 -34.17 -13.90
C GLY A 532 25.38 -35.47 -13.08
N ILE A 533 24.20 -35.80 -12.53
CA ILE A 533 24.01 -36.98 -11.68
C ILE A 533 23.28 -38.08 -12.47
N SER A 534 23.97 -39.19 -12.73
CA SER A 534 23.37 -40.41 -13.29
C SER A 534 22.94 -41.38 -12.21
N LYS A 535 21.69 -41.82 -12.23
CA LYS A 535 21.19 -42.89 -11.32
C LYS A 535 21.65 -44.26 -11.84
N THR A 536 22.78 -44.75 -11.35
CA THR A 536 23.23 -46.13 -11.59
C THR A 536 22.87 -47.03 -10.42
N LEU A 537 22.19 -48.15 -10.68
CA LEU A 537 21.90 -49.16 -9.66
C LEU A 537 23.22 -49.77 -9.15
N HIS A 538 23.55 -49.53 -7.88
CA HIS A 538 24.72 -50.14 -7.24
C HIS A 538 24.54 -51.66 -7.16
N ALA A 539 25.44 -52.39 -7.83
CA ALA A 539 25.50 -53.84 -7.71
C ALA A 539 26.25 -54.19 -6.42
N LYS A 540 25.53 -54.74 -5.43
CA LYS A 540 26.12 -55.12 -4.13
C LYS A 540 27.32 -56.05 -4.30
N THR A 541 28.42 -55.69 -3.67
CA THR A 541 29.65 -56.47 -3.55
C THR A 541 29.42 -57.78 -2.78
N LYS A 542 30.36 -58.74 -2.88
CA LYS A 542 30.28 -60.02 -2.14
C LYS A 542 30.19 -59.81 -0.61
N GLY A 543 30.93 -58.84 -0.08
CA GLY A 543 30.92 -58.51 1.35
C GLY A 543 29.58 -57.92 1.81
N GLU A 544 29.00 -57.00 1.04
CA GLU A 544 27.68 -56.42 1.32
C GLU A 544 26.58 -57.50 1.30
N ARG A 545 26.66 -58.46 0.36
CA ARG A 545 25.73 -59.60 0.30
C ARG A 545 25.85 -60.51 1.53
N GLU A 546 27.07 -60.76 2.02
CA GLU A 546 27.29 -61.57 3.21
C GLU A 546 26.73 -60.88 4.46
N GLN A 547 26.95 -59.57 4.61
CA GLN A 547 26.38 -58.77 5.70
C GLN A 547 24.85 -58.77 5.67
N ASP A 548 24.25 -58.61 4.48
CA ASP A 548 22.82 -58.72 4.28
C ASP A 548 22.30 -60.10 4.74
N LEU A 549 22.99 -61.19 4.36
CA LEU A 549 22.62 -62.56 4.75
C LEU A 549 22.72 -62.76 6.27
N GLN A 550 23.78 -62.27 6.92
CA GLN A 550 23.94 -62.33 8.38
C GLN A 550 22.81 -61.56 9.07
N LYS A 551 22.46 -60.38 8.57
CA LYS A 551 21.35 -59.58 9.10
C LYS A 551 20.01 -60.29 8.95
N ILE A 552 19.73 -60.86 7.77
CA ILE A 552 18.52 -61.67 7.53
C ILE A 552 18.46 -62.83 8.53
N ARG A 553 19.54 -63.60 8.70
CA ARG A 553 19.61 -64.72 9.66
C ARG A 553 19.32 -64.25 11.10
N ARG A 554 19.88 -63.11 11.51
CA ARG A 554 19.65 -62.52 12.84
C ARG A 554 18.19 -62.14 13.04
N MET A 555 17.58 -61.43 12.07
CA MET A 555 16.17 -61.04 12.12
C MET A 555 15.25 -62.27 12.25
N LEU A 556 15.51 -63.30 11.44
CA LEU A 556 14.73 -64.54 11.43
C LEU A 556 14.90 -65.37 12.71
N SER A 557 16.10 -65.40 13.30
CA SER A 557 16.37 -66.12 14.55
C SER A 557 15.57 -65.54 15.74
N LYS A 558 15.42 -64.21 15.81
CA LYS A 558 14.67 -63.52 16.87
C LYS A 558 13.19 -63.93 16.90
N VAL A 559 12.57 -64.04 15.73
CA VAL A 559 11.13 -64.33 15.62
C VAL A 559 10.82 -65.83 15.65
N GLY A 560 11.71 -66.71 15.17
CA GLY A 560 11.50 -68.17 15.18
C GLY A 560 10.39 -68.68 14.24
N TYR A 561 10.41 -69.99 13.98
CA TYR A 561 9.55 -70.65 12.97
C TYR A 561 8.13 -70.95 13.46
N ILE A 562 7.96 -71.28 14.75
CA ILE A 562 6.69 -71.76 15.29
C ILE A 562 5.72 -70.57 15.44
N PRO A 563 4.54 -70.59 14.80
CA PRO A 563 3.50 -69.62 15.07
C PRO A 563 3.17 -69.63 16.56
N TYR A 564 3.04 -68.44 17.16
CA TYR A 564 2.69 -68.27 18.58
C TYR A 564 3.76 -68.66 19.62
N GLN A 565 4.99 -69.03 19.23
CA GLN A 565 6.10 -69.21 20.18
C GLN A 565 7.30 -68.33 19.80
N ARG A 566 7.96 -67.75 20.81
CA ARG A 566 9.01 -66.70 20.80
C ARG A 566 8.51 -65.24 20.74
N ALA A 567 8.55 -64.58 19.58
CA ALA A 567 8.25 -63.16 19.40
C ALA A 567 7.53 -62.90 18.05
N THR A 568 6.75 -61.82 17.95
CA THR A 568 6.02 -61.43 16.72
C THR A 568 6.93 -60.68 15.75
N TYR A 569 6.59 -60.62 14.46
CA TYR A 569 7.33 -59.76 13.51
C TYR A 569 7.23 -58.29 13.89
N THR A 570 6.20 -57.86 14.61
CA THR A 570 6.10 -56.49 15.15
C THR A 570 7.28 -56.12 16.05
N SER A 571 7.91 -57.10 16.73
CA SER A 571 9.12 -56.86 17.54
C SER A 571 10.33 -56.37 16.72
N LEU A 572 10.35 -56.64 15.41
CA LEU A 572 11.39 -56.16 14.49
C LEU A 572 11.12 -54.74 13.99
N LYS A 573 9.98 -54.12 14.34
CA LYS A 573 9.57 -52.80 13.83
C LYS A 573 10.63 -51.70 14.04
N PRO A 574 11.31 -51.58 15.20
CA PRO A 574 12.40 -50.62 15.36
C PRO A 574 13.55 -50.88 14.37
N GLU A 575 14.05 -52.12 14.31
CA GLU A 575 15.18 -52.51 13.44
C GLU A 575 14.86 -52.37 11.94
N VAL A 576 13.62 -52.70 11.54
CA VAL A 576 13.13 -52.52 10.17
C VAL A 576 12.96 -51.04 9.85
N THR A 577 12.43 -50.24 10.78
CA THR A 577 12.29 -48.79 10.58
C THR A 577 13.66 -48.14 10.43
N ASP A 578 14.63 -48.57 11.24
CA ASP A 578 16.02 -48.12 11.13
C ASP A 578 16.65 -48.59 9.82
N ASP A 579 16.41 -49.81 9.36
CA ASP A 579 16.91 -50.29 8.06
C ASP A 579 16.35 -49.43 6.90
N ILE A 580 15.07 -49.10 6.94
CA ILE A 580 14.44 -48.25 5.92
C ILE A 580 14.94 -46.81 5.99
N ARG A 581 15.11 -46.26 7.21
CA ARG A 581 15.61 -44.90 7.39
C ARG A 581 17.09 -44.78 7.04
N ASN A 582 17.88 -45.80 7.32
CA ASN A 582 19.34 -45.74 7.25
C ASN A 582 19.94 -46.39 6.02
N ASN A 583 19.25 -47.24 5.26
CA ASN A 583 19.82 -47.94 4.11
C ASN A 583 19.29 -47.38 2.77
N ASN A 584 20.17 -47.22 1.77
CA ASN A 584 19.79 -46.73 0.44
C ASN A 584 19.10 -47.82 -0.40
N SER A 585 19.43 -49.09 -0.14
CA SER A 585 18.79 -50.26 -0.74
C SER A 585 18.44 -51.27 0.36
N PRO A 586 17.38 -50.99 1.15
CA PRO A 586 16.98 -51.83 2.27
C PRO A 586 16.65 -53.25 1.80
N LEU A 587 16.80 -54.21 2.72
CA LEU A 587 16.54 -55.61 2.41
C LEU A 587 15.10 -55.81 1.95
N LEU A 588 14.87 -56.78 1.05
CA LEU A 588 13.53 -57.11 0.59
C LEU A 588 12.59 -57.49 1.75
N ILE A 589 13.12 -58.23 2.74
CA ILE A 589 12.42 -58.55 3.99
C ILE A 589 12.05 -57.28 4.78
N SER A 590 12.95 -56.31 4.93
CA SER A 590 12.67 -55.05 5.63
C SER A 590 11.62 -54.22 4.88
N ARG A 591 11.71 -54.16 3.54
CA ARG A 591 10.70 -53.50 2.69
C ARG A 591 9.32 -54.13 2.88
N LEU A 592 9.26 -55.47 2.91
CA LEU A 592 8.02 -56.21 3.13
C LEU A 592 7.45 -55.95 4.52
N LEU A 593 8.24 -56.14 5.58
CA LEU A 593 7.81 -55.90 6.97
C LEU A 593 7.37 -54.45 7.19
N TYR A 594 8.13 -53.48 6.64
CA TYR A 594 7.75 -52.07 6.70
C TYR A 594 6.42 -51.78 5.99
N ALA A 595 6.18 -52.43 4.84
CA ALA A 595 4.89 -52.33 4.15
C ALA A 595 3.75 -52.92 4.98
N VAL A 596 3.99 -54.04 5.68
CA VAL A 596 3.02 -54.64 6.61
C VAL A 596 2.73 -53.71 7.79
N TYR A 597 3.73 -53.12 8.44
CA TYR A 597 3.50 -52.18 9.55
C TYR A 597 2.75 -50.91 9.10
N ARG A 598 3.04 -50.44 7.89
CA ARG A 598 2.31 -49.31 7.28
C ARG A 598 0.85 -49.68 7.02
N TRP A 599 0.59 -50.88 6.52
CA TRP A 599 -0.77 -51.40 6.31
C TRP A 599 -1.53 -51.53 7.64
N GLN A 600 -0.93 -52.10 8.69
CA GLN A 600 -1.55 -52.19 10.02
C GLN A 600 -1.98 -50.82 10.57
N GLY A 601 -1.21 -49.76 10.27
CA GLY A 601 -1.56 -48.38 10.64
C GLY A 601 -2.61 -47.69 9.76
N THR A 602 -3.29 -48.41 8.85
CA THR A 602 -4.34 -47.84 7.96
C THR A 602 -5.77 -48.07 8.43
N TYR A 603 -5.97 -48.63 9.62
CA TYR A 603 -7.28 -48.89 10.21
C TYR A 603 -8.19 -47.64 10.11
N GLY A 604 -9.39 -47.80 9.54
CA GLY A 604 -10.35 -46.72 9.30
C GLY A 604 -10.20 -45.96 7.96
N ASN A 605 -9.20 -46.25 7.12
CA ASN A 605 -9.04 -45.62 5.80
C ASN A 605 -8.89 -46.66 4.67
N GLN A 606 -10.03 -47.03 4.05
CA GLN A 606 -10.10 -48.11 3.07
C GLN A 606 -9.23 -47.85 1.81
N MET A 607 -9.24 -46.64 1.26
CA MET A 607 -8.46 -46.32 0.05
C MET A 607 -6.94 -46.44 0.30
N LYS A 608 -6.48 -46.01 1.49
CA LYS A 608 -5.08 -46.15 1.89
C LYS A 608 -4.73 -47.61 2.22
N ALA A 609 -5.65 -48.34 2.84
CA ALA A 609 -5.48 -49.75 3.16
C ALA A 609 -5.30 -50.61 1.89
N GLU A 610 -6.11 -50.38 0.85
CA GLU A 610 -6.02 -51.09 -0.43
C GLU A 610 -4.66 -50.86 -1.12
N LYS A 611 -4.20 -49.60 -1.19
CA LYS A 611 -2.89 -49.25 -1.77
C LYS A 611 -1.74 -49.91 -1.00
N CYS A 612 -1.83 -49.95 0.32
CA CYS A 612 -0.85 -50.61 1.18
C CYS A 612 -0.89 -52.14 1.02
N ALA A 613 -2.07 -52.77 0.98
CA ALA A 613 -2.24 -54.20 0.77
C ALA A 613 -1.67 -54.65 -0.59
N ASN A 614 -1.93 -53.89 -1.66
CA ASN A 614 -1.35 -54.14 -2.98
C ASN A 614 0.19 -54.04 -2.98
N ARG A 615 0.76 -53.12 -2.20
CA ARG A 615 2.22 -53.02 -2.03
C ARG A 615 2.79 -54.25 -1.31
N VAL A 616 2.13 -54.73 -0.26
CA VAL A 616 2.50 -55.97 0.45
C VAL A 616 2.42 -57.16 -0.52
N ARG A 617 1.34 -57.30 -1.28
CA ARG A 617 1.18 -58.36 -2.30
C ARG A 617 2.34 -58.38 -3.30
N LYS A 618 2.71 -57.22 -3.85
CA LYS A 618 3.84 -57.12 -4.80
C LYS A 618 5.15 -57.59 -4.19
N LEU A 619 5.43 -57.20 -2.94
CA LEU A 619 6.64 -57.59 -2.23
C LEU A 619 6.65 -59.08 -1.87
N LEU A 620 5.51 -59.67 -1.51
CA LEU A 620 5.37 -61.11 -1.29
C LEU A 620 5.69 -61.90 -2.56
N LEU A 621 5.15 -61.47 -3.71
CA LEU A 621 5.41 -62.10 -5.00
C LEU A 621 6.87 -61.93 -5.46
N GLU A 622 7.46 -60.76 -5.22
CA GLU A 622 8.89 -60.51 -5.48
C GLU A 622 9.75 -61.47 -4.66
N MET A 623 9.49 -61.56 -3.35
CA MET A 623 10.25 -62.41 -2.42
C MET A 623 10.09 -63.90 -2.73
N ARG A 624 8.89 -64.33 -3.15
CA ARG A 624 8.66 -65.71 -3.62
C ARG A 624 9.57 -66.09 -4.79
N LYS A 625 9.75 -65.18 -5.74
CA LYS A 625 10.55 -65.38 -6.97
C LYS A 625 12.05 -65.28 -6.70
N THR A 626 12.48 -64.35 -5.87
CA THR A 626 13.90 -64.01 -5.73
C THR A 626 14.57 -64.61 -4.49
N GLN A 627 13.80 -64.95 -3.45
CA GLN A 627 14.32 -65.36 -2.14
C GLN A 627 13.51 -66.53 -1.56
N THR A 628 13.34 -67.60 -2.35
CA THR A 628 12.41 -68.72 -2.04
C THR A 628 12.67 -69.40 -0.70
N SER A 629 13.93 -69.56 -0.29
CA SER A 629 14.30 -70.16 1.01
C SER A 629 13.84 -69.30 2.18
N CYS A 630 14.11 -67.99 2.11
CA CYS A 630 13.66 -67.01 3.11
C CYS A 630 12.14 -66.86 3.12
N PHE A 631 11.53 -66.85 1.93
CA PHE A 631 10.08 -66.81 1.75
C PHE A 631 9.38 -68.00 2.43
N ASN A 632 9.82 -69.24 2.16
CA ASN A 632 9.22 -70.44 2.77
C ASN A 632 9.40 -70.47 4.29
N PHE A 633 10.50 -69.90 4.78
CA PHE A 633 10.78 -69.82 6.22
C PHE A 633 9.90 -68.79 6.93
N MET A 634 9.76 -67.59 6.36
CA MET A 634 9.17 -66.42 7.04
C MET A 634 7.66 -66.33 6.88
N ILE A 635 7.16 -66.58 5.66
CA ILE A 635 5.80 -66.23 5.27
C ILE A 635 4.71 -67.00 6.02
N PRO A 636 4.83 -68.30 6.35
CA PRO A 636 3.76 -69.00 7.07
C PRO A 636 3.36 -68.34 8.39
N LYS A 637 4.33 -67.88 9.18
CA LYS A 637 4.08 -67.17 10.45
C LYS A 637 3.61 -65.73 10.22
N LEU A 638 4.27 -64.99 9.34
CA LEU A 638 3.91 -63.59 9.03
C LEU A 638 2.47 -63.49 8.49
N ALA A 639 2.05 -64.45 7.67
CA ALA A 639 0.71 -64.49 7.12
C ALA A 639 -0.36 -64.70 8.20
N LEU A 640 -0.13 -65.60 9.18
CA LEU A 640 -1.03 -65.73 10.32
C LEU A 640 -1.12 -64.43 11.12
N GLU A 641 0.03 -63.80 11.41
CA GLU A 641 0.05 -62.51 12.11
C GLU A 641 -0.71 -61.42 11.35
N ILE A 642 -0.62 -61.39 10.01
CA ILE A 642 -1.37 -60.46 9.17
C ILE A 642 -2.89 -60.73 9.26
N ILE A 643 -3.34 -61.99 9.14
CA ILE A 643 -4.78 -62.35 9.23
C ILE A 643 -5.36 -61.88 10.57
N GLU A 644 -4.61 -62.11 11.65
CA GLU A 644 -5.06 -61.81 13.01
C GLU A 644 -4.81 -60.36 13.43
N SER A 645 -4.18 -59.55 12.56
CA SER A 645 -4.02 -58.11 12.78
C SER A 645 -5.27 -57.34 12.33
N PRO A 646 -5.67 -56.27 13.05
CA PRO A 646 -6.71 -55.36 12.60
C PRO A 646 -6.38 -54.76 11.23
N GLY A 647 -7.34 -54.75 10.32
CA GLY A 647 -7.14 -54.20 8.97
C GLY A 647 -8.23 -54.61 7.97
N HIS A 648 -8.05 -54.16 6.72
CA HIS A 648 -8.89 -54.55 5.59
C HIS A 648 -8.00 -55.09 4.46
N TYR A 649 -8.61 -55.82 3.52
CA TYR A 649 -7.93 -56.37 2.33
C TYR A 649 -6.90 -57.47 2.63
N HIS A 650 -7.11 -58.26 3.69
CA HIS A 650 -6.27 -59.42 4.02
C HIS A 650 -6.18 -60.42 2.86
N GLU A 651 -7.29 -60.63 2.17
CA GLU A 651 -7.45 -61.54 1.04
C GLU A 651 -6.65 -61.12 -0.22
N VAL A 652 -6.34 -59.83 -0.34
CA VAL A 652 -5.45 -59.31 -1.39
C VAL A 652 -4.00 -59.73 -1.12
N MET A 653 -3.59 -59.70 0.14
CA MET A 653 -2.23 -60.04 0.55
C MET A 653 -2.02 -61.55 0.70
N ILE A 654 -3.03 -62.27 1.19
CA ILE A 654 -2.94 -63.68 1.58
C ILE A 654 -3.93 -64.50 0.77
N ASN A 655 -3.39 -65.28 -0.16
CA ASN A 655 -4.14 -66.20 -0.99
C ASN A 655 -3.21 -67.26 -1.60
N THR A 656 -3.76 -68.15 -2.42
CA THR A 656 -3.00 -69.22 -3.11
C THR A 656 -1.86 -68.74 -4.00
N GLU A 657 -1.83 -67.47 -4.42
CA GLU A 657 -0.75 -66.90 -5.23
C GLU A 657 0.41 -66.39 -4.39
N THR A 658 0.13 -65.89 -3.19
CA THR A 658 1.14 -65.28 -2.31
C THR A 658 1.65 -66.21 -1.23
N MET A 659 0.93 -67.30 -0.92
CA MET A 659 1.26 -68.19 0.19
C MET A 659 1.98 -69.48 -0.25
N PRO A 660 2.96 -69.98 0.53
CA PRO A 660 3.56 -71.30 0.29
C PRO A 660 2.60 -72.44 0.71
N PRO A 661 2.77 -73.66 0.16
CA PRO A 661 1.94 -74.82 0.52
C PRO A 661 1.93 -75.14 2.03
N SER A 662 3.04 -74.91 2.73
CA SER A 662 3.20 -75.17 4.17
C SER A 662 2.31 -74.32 5.07
N PHE A 663 1.88 -73.14 4.60
CA PHE A 663 1.04 -72.21 5.38
C PHE A 663 -0.34 -72.80 5.68
N TRP A 664 -0.90 -73.56 4.76
CA TRP A 664 -2.31 -73.94 4.78
C TRP A 664 -2.72 -74.89 5.91
N ASN A 665 -1.78 -75.68 6.46
CA ASN A 665 -2.03 -76.46 7.66
C ASN A 665 -2.12 -75.55 8.90
N TRP A 666 -1.28 -74.52 8.97
CA TRP A 666 -1.28 -73.54 10.04
C TRP A 666 -2.50 -72.63 9.99
N PHE A 667 -2.97 -72.27 8.79
CA PHE A 667 -4.22 -71.54 8.57
C PHE A 667 -5.42 -72.21 9.26
N LEU A 668 -5.55 -73.54 9.12
CA LEU A 668 -6.61 -74.31 9.79
C LEU A 668 -6.48 -74.30 11.32
N ILE A 669 -5.25 -74.40 11.82
CA ILE A 669 -4.98 -74.34 13.27
C ILE A 669 -5.34 -72.96 13.82
N GLY A 670 -4.94 -71.89 13.11
CA GLY A 670 -5.22 -70.50 13.49
C GLY A 670 -6.72 -70.18 13.49
N TYR A 671 -7.45 -70.62 12.45
CA TYR A 671 -8.91 -70.51 12.40
C TYR A 671 -9.58 -71.20 13.61
N ASN A 672 -9.19 -72.45 13.90
CA ASN A 672 -9.75 -73.19 15.02
C ASN A 672 -9.49 -72.55 16.39
N LYS A 673 -8.37 -71.83 16.54
CA LYS A 673 -8.05 -71.07 17.76
C LYS A 673 -8.80 -69.74 17.86
N SER A 674 -9.33 -69.22 16.76
CA SER A 674 -9.96 -67.90 16.68
C SER A 674 -11.49 -67.95 16.75
N LYS A 675 -12.08 -69.11 17.06
CA LYS A 675 -13.54 -69.33 17.06
C LYS A 675 -14.34 -68.39 17.97
N GLU A 676 -13.70 -67.77 18.96
CA GLU A 676 -14.32 -66.82 19.90
C GLU A 676 -14.13 -65.34 19.50
N ASP A 677 -13.52 -65.06 18.34
CA ASP A 677 -13.21 -63.70 17.84
C ASP A 677 -13.80 -63.48 16.44
N GLU A 678 -14.95 -62.79 16.37
CA GLU A 678 -15.72 -62.59 15.12
C GLU A 678 -14.92 -61.88 14.03
N ASP A 679 -14.09 -60.88 14.39
CA ASP A 679 -13.30 -60.11 13.44
C ASP A 679 -12.21 -60.97 12.78
N LYS A 680 -11.53 -61.80 13.59
CA LYS A 680 -10.55 -62.77 13.07
C LYS A 680 -11.23 -63.82 12.19
N MET A 681 -12.37 -64.36 12.64
CA MET A 681 -13.14 -65.34 11.88
C MET A 681 -13.56 -64.80 10.51
N LEU A 682 -13.96 -63.52 10.44
CA LEU A 682 -14.27 -62.83 9.20
C LEU A 682 -13.03 -62.70 8.29
N ALA A 683 -11.86 -62.37 8.83
CA ALA A 683 -10.61 -62.29 8.08
C ALA A 683 -10.19 -63.65 7.49
N TYR A 684 -10.24 -64.72 8.29
CA TYR A 684 -9.98 -66.09 7.83
C TYR A 684 -10.98 -66.50 6.73
N THR A 685 -12.25 -66.17 6.90
CA THR A 685 -13.32 -66.42 5.91
C THR A 685 -13.03 -65.72 4.58
N ARG A 686 -12.69 -64.42 4.60
CA ARG A 686 -12.36 -63.65 3.39
C ARG A 686 -11.16 -64.24 2.65
N VAL A 687 -10.12 -64.63 3.37
CA VAL A 687 -8.92 -65.28 2.80
C VAL A 687 -9.27 -66.63 2.17
N TYR A 688 -10.12 -67.43 2.81
CA TYR A 688 -10.62 -68.68 2.27
C TYR A 688 -11.44 -68.44 0.99
N SER A 689 -12.39 -67.51 1.00
CA SER A 689 -13.22 -67.16 -0.15
C SER A 689 -12.40 -66.70 -1.35
N ALA A 690 -11.40 -65.82 -1.16
CA ALA A 690 -10.50 -65.41 -2.24
C ALA A 690 -9.60 -66.54 -2.77
N SER A 691 -9.40 -67.59 -1.96
CA SER A 691 -8.59 -68.76 -2.30
C SER A 691 -9.39 -69.93 -2.89
N LYS A 692 -10.73 -69.89 -2.77
CA LYS A 692 -11.68 -70.95 -3.15
C LYS A 692 -11.50 -71.40 -4.60
N ALA A 693 -11.37 -70.45 -5.53
CA ALA A 693 -11.25 -70.71 -6.97
C ALA A 693 -9.99 -71.51 -7.37
N LYS A 694 -8.94 -71.49 -6.53
CA LYS A 694 -7.65 -72.17 -6.80
C LYS A 694 -7.32 -73.23 -5.74
N MET A 695 -8.34 -73.77 -5.06
CA MET A 695 -8.21 -74.76 -3.98
C MET A 695 -7.52 -76.07 -4.37
N SER A 696 -7.50 -76.43 -5.67
CA SER A 696 -6.81 -77.65 -6.15
C SER A 696 -5.32 -77.67 -5.83
N ARG A 697 -4.72 -76.50 -5.58
CA ARG A 697 -3.29 -76.30 -5.27
C ARG A 697 -2.95 -76.41 -3.78
N ILE A 698 -3.91 -76.74 -2.92
CA ILE A 698 -3.76 -76.74 -1.46
C ILE A 698 -3.62 -78.19 -0.93
N PRO A 699 -2.55 -78.54 -0.20
CA PRO A 699 -2.35 -79.90 0.35
C PRO A 699 -3.44 -80.37 1.32
N ALA A 700 -4.10 -79.45 2.04
CA ALA A 700 -5.15 -79.72 3.04
C ALA A 700 -6.59 -79.51 2.53
N LYS A 701 -6.83 -79.57 1.21
CA LYS A 701 -8.11 -79.20 0.57
C LYS A 701 -9.35 -79.84 1.19
N LYS A 702 -9.28 -81.12 1.60
CA LYS A 702 -10.42 -81.87 2.15
C LYS A 702 -10.83 -81.30 3.52
N LYS A 703 -9.85 -81.13 4.42
CA LYS A 703 -10.04 -80.54 5.75
C LYS A 703 -10.53 -79.10 5.70
N MET A 704 -10.06 -78.28 4.76
CA MET A 704 -10.56 -76.92 4.58
C MET A 704 -12.03 -76.87 4.16
N ARG A 705 -12.43 -77.71 3.20
CA ARG A 705 -13.83 -77.77 2.78
C ARG A 705 -14.76 -78.19 3.90
N GLU A 706 -14.32 -79.14 4.73
CA GLU A 706 -15.07 -79.58 5.92
C GLU A 706 -15.15 -78.46 6.98
N THR A 707 -14.06 -77.72 7.22
CA THR A 707 -13.96 -76.71 8.28
C THR A 707 -14.74 -75.42 7.96
N PHE A 708 -14.85 -75.04 6.69
CA PHE A 708 -15.55 -73.83 6.22
C PHE A 708 -16.88 -74.15 5.54
N LYS A 709 -17.45 -75.34 5.78
CA LYS A 709 -18.68 -75.80 5.14
C LYS A 709 -19.86 -74.86 5.42
N ASP A 710 -19.98 -74.41 6.66
CA ASP A 710 -21.10 -73.59 7.15
C ASP A 710 -20.93 -72.08 6.90
N VAL A 711 -19.81 -71.68 6.30
CA VAL A 711 -19.43 -70.29 6.04
C VAL A 711 -19.68 -69.91 4.56
N VAL A 712 -20.02 -70.91 3.73
CA VAL A 712 -20.03 -70.81 2.26
C VAL A 712 -21.33 -71.33 1.62
N GLU A 713 -22.31 -71.77 2.40
CA GLU A 713 -23.74 -71.67 2.03
C GLU A 713 -24.26 -70.29 2.44
#